data_AF-A0AAJ6YXW4-F1
#
_entry.id   AF-A0AAJ6YXW4-F1
#
_cell.length_a   1.000
_cell.length_b   1.000
_cell.length_c   1.000
_cell.angle_alpha   90.00
_cell.angle_beta   90.00
_cell.angle_gamma   90.00
#
_symmetry.space_group_name_H-M   'P 1'
#
loop_
_entity.id
_entity.type
_entity.pdbx_description
1 polymer ?
#
loop_
_entity_poly.entity_id
_entity_poly.type
_entity_poly.pdbx_seq_one_letter_code
_entity_poly.pdbx_strand_id
1 'polypeptide(L)'
;MRNKGLPAIILLLAAGCAAGDGEASARLGAIVPSEPQQQFEEAASLGSSLANWTGLHETLDFFNPRNLARNWSPLLVQTLGDECARDVARYLNGLRRQELWAIKMDDASGRYTSGFYWGNSYFTGSATECEFISKGVFAGSSSAPYSADEVSEAEEFITEPHKKRPQAGFSVQQQQQQQQPTRQGAMNDRPPFSLGFYMLRIAVNVTLPPANRVLHLGVCLPYSCTAADVAVIAKLASSDVAGRQSHVEKVRDQRDYYDMYADSVFWILFGVSTAVLFLLIAGTSYDVYLMKKIARKRSVSYDMEKQMKLEQLTNAKIHHNASQGRTYIPVPVAESVITAVPPVNNNNDHEGNLRPPTPDFQKLNVWEELLLSFSIRANFRVICEGEVGRDTISTVHGLRAISMAWVILGHTCIIVFKYSDNMEYRKIVEKRFLFQTIQNGAFSVDTFFFMGGLLVSFLYFRTNAKGDLNRLTQGTRGFVAGFLKFLGFLAYRFCRLTAPYMFVLGITEISMKWFHANSVFEPPTADHYNCPNYWWRNLLYINTLYPVEQMCMLWSWYIADDTQFYIVGAVILIVATNHFKIAAFSLVLLTVSSWITTGYIALVNNHMPNTDDPLALFDKIYDKPWTRLGPYLIGMSVGYFLFKTDCKIKMSKATVFLGWLLSSACLLSLLYGLYEVEISPATGAAYSSLSHSAWALSLAWIVIACSTGYGGYVNDILSAPILYPFSRVTYCAYLVHPIVIRLTAMNMDSPLHLGKDSMVITFFGQVVASYILSFVISISFEAPVVSMLKILSPKKRNRIQ
;
A
#
# COMPACT_ATOMS: atom_id res chain seq x y z
N MET A 1 -31.01 52.64 28.91
CA MET A 1 -30.12 53.21 29.94
C MET A 1 -28.68 52.89 29.55
N ARG A 2 -27.84 53.93 29.38
CA ARG A 2 -26.35 54.00 29.21
C ARG A 2 -25.70 52.84 28.41
N ASN A 3 -25.52 52.84 27.09
CA ASN A 3 -25.05 53.79 26.05
C ASN A 3 -23.51 53.88 25.85
N LYS A 4 -23.06 53.16 24.80
CA LYS A 4 -22.13 53.52 23.69
C LYS A 4 -20.60 53.59 23.88
N GLY A 5 -19.90 52.91 22.97
CA GLY A 5 -18.99 53.59 22.02
C GLY A 5 -17.62 52.94 21.74
N LEU A 6 -17.49 52.23 20.62
CA LEU A 6 -16.29 52.16 19.74
C LEU A 6 -15.93 53.58 19.19
N PRO A 7 -14.85 53.90 18.41
CA PRO A 7 -13.79 53.08 17.76
C PRO A 7 -12.34 53.72 17.61
N ALA A 8 -11.40 52.95 17.03
CA ALA A 8 -10.40 53.24 15.96
C ALA A 8 -9.27 54.34 16.01
N ILE A 9 -8.26 54.08 15.15
CA ILE A 9 -7.28 54.96 14.43
C ILE A 9 -5.86 55.04 15.08
N ILE A 10 -4.73 54.59 14.47
CA ILE A 10 -4.01 54.86 13.19
C ILE A 10 -2.91 55.96 13.29
N LEU A 11 -1.67 55.54 12.96
CA LEU A 11 -0.55 56.24 12.26
C LEU A 11 0.40 57.27 12.94
N LEU A 12 1.65 57.20 12.43
CA LEU A 12 2.71 58.24 12.22
C LEU A 12 3.68 58.52 13.38
N LEU A 13 4.96 58.83 13.19
CA LEU A 13 6.02 58.70 12.16
C LEU A 13 7.20 59.55 12.72
N ALA A 14 8.41 59.31 12.18
CA ALA A 14 9.54 60.26 12.11
C ALA A 14 10.34 60.53 13.40
N ALA A 15 11.64 60.84 13.39
CA ALA A 15 12.75 60.83 12.42
C ALA A 15 14.02 61.34 13.16
N GLY A 16 15.21 61.15 12.58
CA GLY A 16 16.46 61.85 12.97
C GLY A 16 17.62 60.88 13.23
N CYS A 17 18.43 60.41 12.27
CA CYS A 17 19.46 61.06 11.43
C CYS A 17 20.72 61.59 12.13
N ALA A 18 21.85 61.31 11.45
CA ALA A 18 23.24 61.82 11.55
C ALA A 18 24.15 61.16 12.60
N ALA A 19 25.16 60.35 12.24
CA ALA A 19 26.39 60.58 11.44
C ALA A 19 27.58 61.05 12.30
N GLY A 20 28.73 60.38 12.16
CA GLY A 20 30.01 60.80 12.76
C GLY A 20 31.06 59.69 12.82
N ASP A 21 31.92 59.66 11.80
CA ASP A 21 33.15 58.88 11.66
C ASP A 21 34.19 59.10 12.78
N GLY A 22 35.17 58.19 12.93
CA GLY A 22 36.44 58.53 13.59
C GLY A 22 37.24 57.38 14.17
N GLU A 23 38.26 56.96 13.42
CA GLU A 23 39.31 55.97 13.72
C GLU A 23 40.26 56.31 14.90
N ALA A 24 41.02 55.26 15.29
CA ALA A 24 42.43 55.28 15.74
C ALA A 24 42.75 55.20 17.25
N SER A 25 43.05 53.95 17.66
CA SER A 25 44.28 53.51 18.34
C SER A 25 45.23 54.56 18.96
N ALA A 26 45.41 54.52 20.29
CA ALA A 26 46.71 54.70 20.96
C ALA A 26 46.65 54.20 22.42
N ARG A 27 47.51 53.23 22.74
CA ARG A 27 47.85 52.82 24.11
C ARG A 27 48.80 53.86 24.72
N LEU A 28 48.64 54.18 26.01
CA LEU A 28 49.71 54.12 27.04
C LEU A 28 49.16 54.58 28.40
N GLY A 29 49.51 53.86 29.48
CA GLY A 29 49.68 54.49 30.80
C GLY A 29 48.81 54.02 31.97
N ALA A 30 49.09 52.83 32.46
CA ALA A 30 49.26 52.52 33.89
C ALA A 30 48.14 52.87 34.89
N ILE A 31 47.34 51.86 35.25
CA ILE A 31 47.04 51.55 36.65
C ILE A 31 47.08 50.03 36.80
N VAL A 32 48.19 49.51 37.33
CA VAL A 32 48.30 48.14 37.85
C VAL A 32 47.85 48.19 39.30
N PRO A 33 46.88 47.35 39.69
CA PRO A 33 46.98 46.62 40.94
C PRO A 33 47.31 45.16 40.62
N SER A 34 48.33 44.69 41.31
CA SER A 34 48.75 43.30 41.50
C SER A 34 47.62 42.27 41.42
N GLU A 35 47.87 41.21 40.65
CA GLU A 35 47.08 39.98 40.57
C GLU A 35 46.76 39.38 41.97
N PRO A 36 45.82 38.42 42.02
CA PRO A 36 46.33 37.06 41.98
C PRO A 36 45.55 36.17 41.00
N GLN A 37 46.26 35.58 40.04
CA GLN A 37 46.32 34.15 39.67
C GLN A 37 45.18 33.15 40.02
N GLN A 38 43.97 33.54 40.41
CA GLN A 38 42.90 32.63 40.84
C GLN A 38 41.89 32.29 39.76
N GLN A 39 41.81 33.04 38.65
CA GLN A 39 40.88 32.70 37.56
C GLN A 39 41.42 31.68 36.55
N PHE A 40 42.72 31.36 36.58
CA PHE A 40 43.30 30.27 35.80
C PHE A 40 43.43 28.95 36.59
N GLU A 41 43.36 28.99 37.92
CA GLU A 41 43.33 27.79 38.75
C GLU A 41 41.95 27.12 38.79
N GLU A 42 40.84 27.86 38.57
CA GLU A 42 39.51 27.24 38.42
C GLU A 42 39.38 26.40 37.14
N ALA A 43 40.13 26.73 36.08
CA ALA A 43 40.25 25.89 34.90
C ALA A 43 41.15 24.66 35.14
N ALA A 44 42.15 24.77 36.03
CA ALA A 44 43.04 23.67 36.41
C ALA A 44 42.40 22.72 37.46
N SER A 45 41.51 23.22 38.33
CA SER A 45 40.72 22.40 39.25
C SER A 45 39.52 21.73 38.59
N LEU A 46 39.07 22.23 37.42
CA LEU A 46 38.19 21.45 36.55
C LEU A 46 38.90 20.21 35.98
N GLY A 47 40.23 20.24 35.86
CA GLY A 47 41.05 19.15 35.30
C GLY A 47 41.00 17.84 36.09
N SER A 48 40.69 17.87 37.38
CA SER A 48 40.57 16.66 38.22
C SER A 48 39.13 16.18 38.46
N SER A 49 38.12 17.02 38.15
CA SER A 49 36.70 16.66 38.22
C SER A 49 36.05 16.48 36.83
N LEU A 50 36.75 16.79 35.74
CA LEU A 50 36.37 16.44 34.37
C LEU A 50 36.48 14.92 34.08
N ALA A 51 37.05 14.15 35.00
CA ALA A 51 37.31 12.72 34.83
C ALA A 51 36.06 11.80 34.95
N ASN A 52 34.86 12.35 35.19
CA ASN A 52 33.64 11.56 35.39
C ASN A 52 32.44 12.04 34.54
N TRP A 53 32.68 12.63 33.37
CA TRP A 53 31.60 12.91 32.42
C TRP A 53 31.53 11.80 31.39
N THR A 54 30.62 10.84 31.58
CA THR A 54 30.31 9.86 30.54
C THR A 54 29.38 10.50 29.52
N GLY A 55 29.91 10.78 28.34
CA GLY A 55 29.09 11.26 27.22
C GLY A 55 28.18 10.15 26.70
N LEU A 56 27.04 10.52 26.09
CA LEU A 56 26.12 9.57 25.47
C LEU A 56 26.82 8.69 24.40
N HIS A 57 27.84 9.24 23.75
CA HIS A 57 28.67 8.51 22.80
C HIS A 57 29.40 7.32 23.44
N GLU A 58 29.97 7.46 24.64
CA GLU A 58 30.61 6.35 25.36
C GLU A 58 29.58 5.33 25.85
N THR A 59 28.38 5.81 26.20
CA THR A 59 27.31 4.95 26.71
C THR A 59 26.65 4.10 25.62
N LEU A 60 26.69 4.58 24.38
CA LEU A 60 26.14 3.90 23.20
C LEU A 60 27.24 3.36 22.28
N ASP A 61 28.49 3.32 22.74
CA ASP A 61 29.62 2.73 22.02
C ASP A 61 29.61 1.20 22.16
N PHE A 62 28.67 0.56 21.46
CA PHE A 62 28.45 -0.89 21.51
C PHE A 62 29.47 -1.68 20.67
N PHE A 63 30.10 -1.04 19.69
CA PHE A 63 31.09 -1.68 18.83
C PHE A 63 32.18 -0.70 18.43
N ASN A 64 33.36 -0.89 19.01
CA ASN A 64 34.56 -0.11 18.69
C ASN A 64 35.77 -1.03 18.51
N PRO A 65 36.42 -1.04 17.34
CA PRO A 65 37.62 -1.86 17.13
C PRO A 65 38.76 -1.55 18.11
N ARG A 66 38.82 -0.34 18.67
CA ARG A 66 39.83 0.03 19.67
C ARG A 66 39.59 -0.71 21.00
N ASN A 67 38.34 -0.81 21.44
CA ASN A 67 37.97 -1.58 22.64
C ASN A 67 38.19 -3.07 22.40
N LEU A 68 37.83 -3.55 21.20
CA LEU A 68 38.09 -4.92 20.79
C LEU A 68 39.58 -5.26 20.86
N ALA A 69 40.45 -4.40 20.32
CA ALA A 69 41.90 -4.59 20.38
C ALA A 69 42.45 -4.55 21.82
N ARG A 70 41.91 -3.69 22.69
CA ARG A 70 42.31 -3.58 24.11
C ARG A 70 41.95 -4.84 24.90
N ASN A 71 40.79 -5.42 24.62
CA ASN A 71 40.26 -6.59 25.31
C ASN A 71 40.68 -7.92 24.64
N TRP A 72 41.46 -7.86 23.55
CA TRP A 72 41.91 -9.02 22.79
C TRP A 72 42.97 -9.83 23.57
N SER A 73 42.53 -10.82 24.35
CA SER A 73 43.40 -11.67 25.17
C SER A 73 43.37 -13.14 24.74
N PRO A 74 44.46 -13.92 24.93
CA PRO A 74 44.51 -15.33 24.53
C PRO A 74 43.42 -16.21 25.15
N LEU A 75 42.99 -15.90 26.39
CA LEU A 75 41.92 -16.62 27.10
C LEU A 75 40.54 -16.40 26.47
N LEU A 76 40.27 -15.20 25.98
CA LEU A 76 39.00 -14.85 25.33
C LEU A 76 38.97 -15.32 23.88
N VAL A 77 40.11 -15.34 23.20
CA VAL A 77 40.26 -15.84 21.83
C VAL A 77 39.98 -17.34 21.73
N GLN A 78 40.20 -18.13 22.80
CA GLN A 78 39.84 -19.56 22.84
C GLN A 78 38.33 -19.83 22.78
N THR A 79 37.49 -18.81 23.03
CA THR A 79 36.03 -18.95 22.91
C THR A 79 35.50 -18.72 21.49
N LEU A 80 36.36 -18.23 20.59
CA LEU A 80 36.05 -17.99 19.18
C LEU A 80 36.53 -19.18 18.33
N GLY A 81 35.90 -19.39 17.17
CA GLY A 81 36.44 -20.31 16.17
C GLY A 81 37.87 -19.90 15.74
N ASP A 82 38.76 -20.88 15.56
CA ASP A 82 40.18 -20.65 15.25
C ASP A 82 40.39 -19.78 14.00
N GLU A 83 39.54 -19.94 12.97
CA GLU A 83 39.60 -19.12 11.75
C GLU A 83 39.13 -17.69 11.99
N CYS A 84 37.98 -17.51 12.65
CA CYS A 84 37.47 -16.19 13.03
C CYS A 84 38.50 -15.42 13.87
N ALA A 85 39.09 -16.07 14.88
CA ALA A 85 40.14 -15.48 15.71
C ALA A 85 41.33 -14.96 14.90
N ARG A 86 41.80 -15.75 13.92
CA ARG A 86 42.92 -15.36 13.05
C ARG A 86 42.57 -14.19 12.14
N ASP A 87 41.38 -14.19 11.54
CA ASP A 87 40.97 -13.15 10.61
C ASP A 87 40.63 -11.84 11.32
N VAL A 88 40.02 -11.89 12.51
CA VAL A 88 39.83 -10.71 13.35
C VAL A 88 41.17 -10.14 13.80
N ALA A 89 42.15 -10.99 14.17
CA ALA A 89 43.49 -10.52 14.50
C ALA A 89 44.19 -9.84 13.30
N ARG A 90 43.96 -10.33 12.07
CA ARG A 90 44.43 -9.67 10.84
C ARG A 90 43.72 -8.34 10.61
N TYR A 91 42.40 -8.27 10.81
CA TYR A 91 41.61 -7.04 10.74
C TYR A 91 42.15 -5.97 11.70
N LEU A 92 42.35 -6.31 12.97
CA LEU A 92 42.89 -5.39 13.98
C LEU A 92 44.33 -4.92 13.62
N ASN A 93 45.15 -5.81 13.07
CA ASN A 93 46.48 -5.44 12.59
C ASN A 93 46.43 -4.53 11.35
N GLY A 94 45.48 -4.76 10.43
CA GLY A 94 45.24 -3.90 9.27
C GLY A 94 44.83 -2.49 9.68
N LEU A 95 43.91 -2.37 10.66
CA LEU A 95 43.54 -1.08 11.25
C LEU A 95 44.74 -0.38 11.91
N ARG A 96 45.56 -1.13 12.67
CA ARG A 96 46.77 -0.59 13.30
C ARG A 96 47.77 -0.05 12.26
N ARG A 97 47.84 -0.68 11.09
CA ARG A 97 48.69 -0.29 9.96
C ARG A 97 48.06 0.75 9.04
N GLN A 98 46.83 1.17 9.31
CA GLN A 98 46.05 2.09 8.47
C GLN A 98 45.90 1.56 7.03
N GLU A 99 45.75 0.24 6.88
CA GLU A 99 45.52 -0.38 5.58
C GLU A 99 44.11 -0.02 5.07
N LEU A 100 44.01 0.39 3.80
CA LEU A 100 42.77 0.96 3.24
C LEU A 100 41.59 -0.01 3.31
N TRP A 101 41.80 -1.30 3.02
CA TRP A 101 40.75 -2.33 3.11
C TRP A 101 40.18 -2.46 4.52
N ALA A 102 41.01 -2.32 5.55
CA ALA A 102 40.60 -2.46 6.94
C ALA A 102 39.82 -1.22 7.40
N ILE A 103 40.22 -0.03 6.94
CA ILE A 103 39.48 1.22 7.21
C ILE A 103 38.11 1.20 6.52
N LYS A 104 38.04 0.77 5.26
CA LYS A 104 36.76 0.60 4.55
C LYS A 104 35.83 -0.40 5.24
N MET A 105 36.39 -1.51 5.73
CA MET A 105 35.64 -2.49 6.51
C MET A 105 35.09 -1.91 7.83
N ASP A 106 35.85 -1.03 8.49
CA ASP A 106 35.42 -0.30 9.69
C ASP A 106 34.36 0.78 9.39
N ASP A 107 34.44 1.44 8.23
CA ASP A 107 33.46 2.43 7.75
C ASP A 107 32.11 1.80 7.38
N ALA A 108 32.14 0.60 6.79
CA ALA A 108 30.94 -0.17 6.48
C ALA A 108 30.14 -0.59 7.73
N SER A 109 30.77 -0.61 8.91
CA SER A 109 30.11 -0.96 10.17
C SER A 109 29.34 0.23 10.75
N GLY A 110 28.13 -0.04 11.24
CA GLY A 110 27.27 0.96 11.87
C GLY A 110 27.89 1.55 13.14
N ARG A 111 27.56 2.82 13.40
CA ARG A 111 27.97 3.55 14.61
C ARG A 111 26.80 4.32 15.19
N TYR A 112 26.91 4.65 16.46
CA TYR A 112 26.00 5.57 17.11
C TYR A 112 25.96 6.91 16.34
N THR A 113 24.76 7.35 15.98
CA THR A 113 24.47 8.66 15.38
C THR A 113 23.48 9.45 16.24
N SER A 114 23.34 10.74 15.97
CA SER A 114 22.39 11.60 16.68
C SER A 114 20.94 11.08 16.58
N GLY A 115 20.09 11.49 17.53
CA GLY A 115 18.66 11.18 17.48
C GLY A 115 18.23 10.00 18.34
N PHE A 116 19.09 9.45 19.22
CA PHE A 116 18.69 8.41 20.18
C PHE A 116 17.43 8.82 20.97
N TYR A 117 17.45 9.95 21.67
CA TYR A 117 16.26 10.46 22.38
C TYR A 117 15.15 10.99 21.45
N TRP A 118 15.40 11.05 20.15
CA TRP A 118 14.42 11.39 19.12
C TRP A 118 13.83 10.16 18.39
N GLY A 119 14.15 8.95 18.87
CA GLY A 119 13.55 7.72 18.37
C GLY A 119 14.44 6.90 17.44
N ASN A 120 15.71 7.28 17.23
CA ASN A 120 16.63 6.49 16.41
C ASN A 120 17.03 5.19 17.13
N SER A 121 16.62 4.05 16.59
CA SER A 121 16.99 2.71 17.07
C SER A 121 17.79 1.91 16.03
N TYR A 122 18.10 2.50 14.88
CA TYR A 122 18.71 1.83 13.73
C TYR A 122 20.06 2.46 13.39
N PHE A 123 21.13 1.78 13.77
CA PHE A 123 22.52 2.08 13.42
C PHE A 123 23.00 1.02 12.44
N THR A 124 22.35 0.96 11.27
CA THR A 124 22.47 -0.19 10.35
C THR A 124 23.84 -0.33 9.73
N GLY A 125 24.64 0.73 9.55
CA GLY A 125 25.85 0.65 8.73
C GLY A 125 25.52 0.45 7.25
N SER A 126 26.49 0.01 6.45
CA SER A 126 26.34 -0.19 5.01
C SER A 126 26.63 -1.64 4.63
N ALA A 127 25.55 -2.43 4.46
CA ALA A 127 25.65 -3.83 4.05
C ALA A 127 26.21 -3.97 2.63
N THR A 128 25.74 -3.11 1.72
CA THR A 128 26.19 -3.03 0.33
C THR A 128 27.67 -2.67 0.21
N GLU A 129 28.17 -1.77 1.05
CA GLU A 129 29.61 -1.46 1.10
C GLU A 129 30.43 -2.65 1.62
N CYS A 130 29.99 -3.32 2.69
CA CYS A 130 30.65 -4.51 3.21
C CYS A 130 30.76 -5.62 2.15
N GLU A 131 29.68 -5.83 1.38
CA GLU A 131 29.66 -6.80 0.29
C GLU A 131 30.59 -6.39 -0.86
N PHE A 132 30.61 -5.11 -1.24
CA PHE A 132 31.49 -4.58 -2.28
C PHE A 132 32.97 -4.80 -1.94
N ILE A 133 33.37 -4.55 -0.69
CA ILE A 133 34.75 -4.79 -0.22
C ILE A 133 35.08 -6.29 -0.29
N SER A 134 34.13 -7.18 0.03
CA SER A 134 34.27 -8.63 -0.03
C SER A 134 34.47 -9.17 -1.45
N LYS A 135 33.73 -8.64 -2.45
CA LYS A 135 33.79 -9.08 -3.86
C LYS A 135 35.18 -8.89 -4.50
N GLY A 136 35.99 -7.96 -4.00
CA GLY A 136 37.39 -7.78 -4.41
C GLY A 136 38.25 -9.05 -4.25
N VAL A 137 37.85 -10.01 -3.41
CA VAL A 137 38.58 -11.26 -3.15
C VAL A 137 38.49 -12.25 -4.33
N PHE A 138 37.39 -12.24 -5.11
CA PHE A 138 37.09 -13.26 -6.14
C PHE A 138 37.33 -12.87 -7.60
N ALA A 139 37.75 -11.63 -7.89
CA ALA A 139 38.09 -11.23 -9.27
C ALA A 139 39.29 -11.98 -9.90
N GLY A 140 39.90 -12.93 -9.17
CA GLY A 140 40.92 -13.87 -9.67
C GLY A 140 40.49 -15.34 -9.70
N SER A 141 39.25 -15.68 -9.31
CA SER A 141 38.77 -17.07 -9.23
C SER A 141 37.35 -17.16 -9.78
N SER A 142 37.25 -17.55 -11.05
CA SER A 142 36.01 -17.84 -11.75
C SER A 142 35.28 -19.04 -11.13
N SER A 143 34.36 -18.78 -10.19
CA SER A 143 33.18 -19.61 -9.91
C SER A 143 32.29 -18.98 -8.83
N ALA A 144 31.39 -18.07 -9.22
CA ALA A 144 30.20 -17.74 -8.43
C ALA A 144 29.06 -17.35 -9.39
N PRO A 145 27.85 -17.92 -9.28
CA PRO A 145 26.77 -17.67 -10.23
C PRO A 145 25.72 -16.71 -9.63
N TYR A 146 25.95 -15.39 -9.56
CA TYR A 146 24.90 -14.45 -9.14
C TYR A 146 24.90 -13.09 -9.86
N SER A 147 23.73 -12.45 -9.82
CA SER A 147 23.14 -11.48 -10.75
C SER A 147 23.93 -10.19 -11.00
N ALA A 148 24.09 -9.85 -12.27
CA ALA A 148 24.78 -8.66 -12.77
C ALA A 148 23.97 -7.35 -12.66
N ASP A 149 22.71 -7.39 -12.25
CA ASP A 149 21.80 -6.24 -12.37
C ASP A 149 22.02 -5.14 -11.31
N GLU A 150 22.44 -5.48 -10.09
CA GLU A 150 22.81 -4.48 -9.06
C GLU A 150 24.20 -3.87 -9.28
N VAL A 151 25.01 -4.52 -10.12
CA VAL A 151 26.40 -4.12 -10.40
C VAL A 151 26.47 -2.91 -11.34
N SER A 152 25.47 -2.77 -12.22
CA SER A 152 25.39 -1.65 -13.16
C SER A 152 25.33 -0.28 -12.47
N GLU A 153 24.54 -0.14 -11.40
CA GLU A 153 24.25 1.16 -10.80
C GLU A 153 25.41 1.69 -9.93
N ALA A 154 26.14 0.80 -9.24
CA ALA A 154 27.31 1.17 -8.44
C ALA A 154 28.52 1.52 -9.30
N GLU A 155 28.69 0.85 -10.43
CA GLU A 155 29.80 1.08 -11.37
C GLU A 155 29.55 2.33 -12.24
N GLU A 156 28.27 2.64 -12.53
CA GLU A 156 27.84 3.86 -13.23
C GLU A 156 28.02 5.13 -12.37
N PHE A 157 27.96 5.04 -11.04
CA PHE A 157 28.15 6.20 -10.16
C PHE A 157 29.63 6.64 -10.02
N ILE A 158 30.59 5.78 -10.35
CA ILE A 158 32.04 6.03 -10.18
C ILE A 158 32.69 6.52 -11.49
N THR A 159 32.02 6.39 -12.64
CA THR A 159 32.54 6.90 -13.91
C THR A 159 32.22 8.40 -14.06
N GLU A 160 33.20 9.26 -13.77
CA GLU A 160 33.09 10.70 -14.08
C GLU A 160 32.73 10.93 -15.57
N PRO A 161 31.84 11.89 -15.90
CA PRO A 161 31.49 12.17 -17.27
C PRO A 161 32.66 12.92 -17.95
N HIS A 162 33.46 12.20 -18.74
CA HIS A 162 34.46 12.81 -19.62
C HIS A 162 33.78 13.81 -20.57
N LYS A 163 33.85 15.09 -20.20
CA LYS A 163 33.36 16.23 -20.96
C LYS A 163 34.18 16.37 -22.25
N LYS A 164 33.60 16.00 -23.38
CA LYS A 164 34.10 16.41 -24.71
C LYS A 164 34.02 17.93 -24.82
N ARG A 165 35.16 18.62 -24.98
CA ARG A 165 35.21 19.98 -25.55
C ARG A 165 36.29 20.06 -26.64
N PRO A 166 36.05 20.84 -27.72
CA PRO A 166 36.90 20.86 -28.89
C PRO A 166 38.12 21.76 -28.72
N GLN A 167 39.17 21.43 -29.46
CA GLN A 167 40.44 22.15 -29.52
C GLN A 167 40.27 23.60 -30.00
N ALA A 168 40.79 24.54 -29.23
CA ALA A 168 41.30 25.83 -29.70
C ALA A 168 42.53 26.17 -28.85
N GLY A 169 43.68 26.36 -29.50
CA GLY A 169 44.98 26.45 -28.85
C GLY A 169 45.22 27.77 -28.14
N PHE A 170 46.05 27.74 -27.11
CA PHE A 170 47.11 28.72 -26.88
C PHE A 170 48.11 28.15 -25.87
N SER A 171 49.39 28.28 -26.21
CA SER A 171 50.56 27.77 -25.50
C SER A 171 50.97 28.69 -24.36
N VAL A 172 51.16 28.15 -23.14
CA VAL A 172 52.14 28.66 -22.17
C VAL A 172 52.72 27.47 -21.41
N GLN A 173 54.05 27.35 -21.45
CA GLN A 173 54.85 26.38 -20.73
C GLN A 173 54.78 26.62 -19.22
N GLN A 174 54.50 25.58 -18.45
CA GLN A 174 55.04 25.45 -17.10
C GLN A 174 55.34 23.99 -16.81
N GLN A 175 56.58 23.74 -16.42
CA GLN A 175 57.14 22.45 -16.08
C GLN A 175 56.38 21.83 -14.90
N GLN A 176 55.83 20.64 -15.11
CA GLN A 176 55.67 19.66 -14.05
C GLN A 176 56.06 18.29 -14.60
N GLN A 177 57.10 17.75 -13.98
CA GLN A 177 57.66 16.43 -14.26
C GLN A 177 56.54 15.38 -14.25
N GLN A 178 56.45 14.63 -15.34
CA GLN A 178 55.72 13.36 -15.40
C GLN A 178 56.33 12.38 -14.39
N GLN A 179 55.68 12.19 -13.26
CA GLN A 179 55.71 10.92 -12.55
C GLN A 179 54.46 10.15 -12.99
N GLN A 180 54.66 9.20 -13.90
CA GLN A 180 53.74 8.09 -14.06
C GLN A 180 53.62 7.38 -12.70
N PRO A 181 52.41 7.17 -12.14
CA PRO A 181 52.28 6.28 -11.00
C PRO A 181 52.59 4.87 -11.47
N THR A 182 53.72 4.35 -10.98
CA THR A 182 54.09 2.95 -11.06
C THR A 182 52.92 2.08 -10.61
N ARG A 183 52.64 1.06 -11.42
CA ARG A 183 51.61 0.01 -11.29
C ARG A 183 51.84 -0.93 -10.08
N GLN A 184 52.28 -0.41 -8.93
CA GLN A 184 52.63 -1.17 -7.73
C GLN A 184 51.80 -0.78 -6.48
N GLY A 185 50.97 0.26 -6.54
CA GLY A 185 50.12 0.69 -5.41
C GLY A 185 48.76 -0.02 -5.29
N ALA A 186 48.36 -0.82 -6.29
CA ALA A 186 47.01 -1.41 -6.37
C ALA A 186 46.85 -2.77 -5.67
N MET A 187 47.87 -3.26 -4.94
CA MET A 187 47.89 -4.61 -4.39
C MET A 187 47.35 -4.71 -2.95
N ASN A 188 47.12 -3.60 -2.24
CA ASN A 188 46.79 -3.57 -0.80
C ASN A 188 45.38 -3.04 -0.47
N ASP A 189 44.46 -2.97 -1.44
CA ASP A 189 43.10 -2.47 -1.21
C ASP A 189 42.06 -3.60 -1.03
N ARG A 190 42.52 -4.84 -0.78
CA ARG A 190 41.64 -6.01 -0.66
C ARG A 190 41.85 -6.70 0.68
N PRO A 191 40.76 -7.10 1.37
CA PRO A 191 40.89 -7.88 2.59
C PRO A 191 41.48 -9.27 2.28
N PRO A 192 42.28 -9.85 3.18
CA PRO A 192 42.89 -11.17 2.98
C PRO A 192 41.90 -12.35 3.18
N PHE A 193 40.63 -12.05 3.46
CA PHE A 193 39.54 -12.98 3.70
C PHE A 193 38.22 -12.35 3.22
N SER A 194 37.20 -13.18 2.97
CA SER A 194 35.85 -12.70 2.66
C SER A 194 35.20 -12.05 3.88
N LEU A 195 34.34 -11.07 3.66
CA LEU A 195 33.58 -10.37 4.70
C LEU A 195 32.13 -10.87 4.75
N GLY A 196 31.53 -10.75 5.93
CA GLY A 196 30.11 -10.97 6.18
C GLY A 196 29.50 -9.82 6.98
N PHE A 197 28.22 -9.53 6.74
CA PHE A 197 27.49 -8.48 7.43
C PHE A 197 26.52 -9.07 8.45
N TYR A 198 26.52 -8.51 9.67
CA TYR A 198 25.77 -9.04 10.80
C TYR A 198 24.94 -7.94 11.44
N MET A 199 23.66 -8.19 11.64
CA MET A 199 22.75 -7.28 12.33
C MET A 199 22.56 -7.73 13.78
N LEU A 200 23.07 -6.95 14.72
CA LEU A 200 22.92 -7.18 16.16
C LEU A 200 21.66 -6.48 16.68
N ARG A 201 20.90 -7.23 17.48
CA ARG A 201 19.76 -6.73 18.24
C ARG A 201 20.19 -6.60 19.69
N ILE A 202 20.32 -5.36 20.17
CA ILE A 202 20.91 -5.03 21.47
C ILE A 202 19.82 -4.45 22.37
N ALA A 203 19.52 -5.12 23.48
CA ALA A 203 18.64 -4.58 24.51
C ALA A 203 19.44 -3.68 25.46
N VAL A 204 18.94 -2.47 25.70
CA VAL A 204 19.51 -1.50 26.63
C VAL A 204 18.63 -1.42 27.88
N ASN A 205 19.26 -1.56 29.05
CA ASN A 205 18.61 -1.55 30.35
C ASN A 205 18.10 -0.14 30.74
N VAL A 206 17.09 -0.12 31.62
CA VAL A 206 16.26 1.01 32.12
C VAL A 206 17.02 2.25 32.63
N THR A 207 18.35 2.23 32.73
CA THR A 207 19.13 3.37 33.26
C THR A 207 19.38 4.50 32.25
N LEU A 208 19.17 4.27 30.95
CA LEU A 208 19.37 5.27 29.87
C LEU A 208 18.07 5.81 29.27
N PRO A 209 17.03 4.98 29.05
CA PRO A 209 15.68 5.44 28.74
C PRO A 209 14.68 5.10 29.87
N PRO A 210 13.55 5.82 30.01
CA PRO A 210 12.48 5.46 30.95
C PRO A 210 11.78 4.11 30.64
N ALA A 211 12.21 3.38 29.61
CA ALA A 211 11.70 2.07 29.19
C ALA A 211 12.79 1.20 28.56
N ASN A 212 12.63 -0.13 28.60
CA ASN A 212 13.49 -1.06 27.87
C ASN A 212 13.44 -0.76 26.36
N ARG A 213 14.62 -0.59 25.75
CA ARG A 213 14.73 -0.27 24.33
C ARG A 213 15.65 -1.24 23.62
N VAL A 214 15.29 -1.58 22.39
CA VAL A 214 16.10 -2.41 21.52
C VAL A 214 16.72 -1.55 20.42
N LEU A 215 18.01 -1.74 20.20
CA LEU A 215 18.80 -1.10 19.15
C LEU A 215 19.23 -2.14 18.12
N HIS A 216 19.31 -1.70 16.87
CA HIS A 216 19.78 -2.50 15.74
C HIS A 216 21.11 -1.92 15.27
N LEU A 217 22.17 -2.72 15.31
CA LEU A 217 23.52 -2.33 14.92
C LEU A 217 24.03 -3.29 13.84
N GLY A 218 24.37 -2.79 12.65
CA GLY A 218 25.03 -3.61 11.65
C GLY A 218 26.55 -3.54 11.76
N VAL A 219 27.23 -4.66 11.60
CA VAL A 219 28.70 -4.73 11.64
C VAL A 219 29.23 -5.58 10.49
N CYS A 220 30.32 -5.11 9.89
CA CYS A 220 31.06 -5.83 8.86
C CYS A 220 32.24 -6.56 9.52
N LEU A 221 32.21 -7.89 9.51
CA LEU A 221 33.19 -8.75 10.18
C LEU A 221 33.69 -9.85 9.21
N PRO A 222 34.80 -10.55 9.53
CA PRO A 222 35.27 -11.64 8.69
C PRO A 222 34.21 -12.73 8.53
N TYR A 223 34.07 -13.25 7.32
CA TYR A 223 33.11 -14.31 6.98
C TYR A 223 33.36 -15.61 7.76
N SER A 224 34.56 -15.82 8.30
CA SER A 224 34.90 -16.97 9.15
C SER A 224 34.19 -16.95 10.52
N CYS A 225 33.58 -15.85 10.93
CA CYS A 225 32.92 -15.71 12.24
C CYS A 225 31.46 -16.18 12.24
N THR A 226 31.06 -17.03 13.19
CA THR A 226 29.67 -17.44 13.41
C THR A 226 28.85 -16.36 14.14
N ALA A 227 27.51 -16.44 14.10
CA ALA A 227 26.66 -15.54 14.89
C ALA A 227 26.99 -15.58 16.40
N ALA A 228 27.41 -16.74 16.92
CA ALA A 228 27.89 -16.90 18.29
C ALA A 228 29.22 -16.16 18.52
N ASP A 229 30.17 -16.29 17.59
CA ASP A 229 31.44 -15.56 17.63
C ASP A 229 31.22 -14.04 17.63
N VAL A 230 30.31 -13.56 16.78
CA VAL A 230 29.97 -12.13 16.68
C VAL A 230 29.36 -11.59 17.98
N ALA A 231 28.54 -12.38 18.68
CA ALA A 231 28.01 -11.99 19.99
C ALA A 231 29.14 -11.80 21.03
N VAL A 232 30.15 -12.67 21.02
CA VAL A 232 31.34 -12.53 21.87
C VAL A 232 32.16 -11.31 21.45
N ILE A 233 32.43 -11.13 20.15
CA ILE A 233 33.16 -9.97 19.62
C ILE A 233 32.48 -8.65 20.01
N ALA A 234 31.16 -8.56 19.87
CA ALA A 234 30.41 -7.36 20.24
C ALA A 234 30.56 -7.04 21.74
N LYS A 235 30.52 -8.06 22.61
CA LYS A 235 30.78 -7.85 24.04
C LYS A 235 32.19 -7.34 24.31
N LEU A 236 33.19 -7.83 23.59
CA LEU A 236 34.58 -7.38 23.71
C LEU A 236 34.82 -5.97 23.12
N ALA A 237 34.07 -5.63 22.08
CA ALA A 237 34.13 -4.34 21.37
C ALA A 237 33.33 -3.24 22.06
N SER A 238 32.42 -3.58 22.96
CA SER A 238 31.64 -2.61 23.74
C SER A 238 32.50 -1.83 24.74
N SER A 239 32.16 -0.57 25.00
CA SER A 239 32.76 0.18 26.10
C SER A 239 32.37 -0.42 27.46
N ASP A 240 33.17 -0.14 28.51
CA ASP A 240 32.89 -0.62 29.87
C ASP A 240 31.49 -0.21 30.38
N VAL A 241 30.97 0.93 29.90
CA VAL A 241 29.65 1.46 30.28
C VAL A 241 28.56 0.78 29.44
N ALA A 242 28.71 0.76 28.11
CA ALA A 242 27.76 0.16 27.18
C ALA A 242 27.56 -1.33 27.45
N GLY A 243 28.65 -2.08 27.71
CA GLY A 243 28.61 -3.51 28.00
C GLY A 243 27.96 -3.88 29.34
N ARG A 244 27.91 -2.97 30.32
CA ARG A 244 27.19 -3.18 31.60
C ARG A 244 25.69 -2.90 31.47
N GLN A 245 25.33 -1.95 30.61
CA GLN A 245 23.95 -1.48 30.45
C GLN A 245 23.22 -2.13 29.28
N SER A 246 23.85 -3.06 28.56
CA SER A 246 23.24 -3.72 27.42
C SER A 246 23.56 -5.20 27.32
N HIS A 247 22.74 -5.91 26.56
CA HIS A 247 22.90 -7.32 26.24
C HIS A 247 22.47 -7.57 24.79
N VAL A 248 23.24 -8.39 24.08
CA VAL A 248 22.91 -8.80 22.70
C VAL A 248 21.83 -9.87 22.74
N GLU A 249 20.58 -9.52 22.39
CA GLU A 249 19.45 -10.45 22.34
C GLU A 249 19.61 -11.49 21.23
N LYS A 250 20.03 -11.03 20.05
CA LYS A 250 20.10 -11.86 18.85
C LYS A 250 21.12 -11.25 17.88
N VAL A 251 21.88 -12.12 17.21
CA VAL A 251 22.69 -11.75 16.05
C VAL A 251 22.05 -12.40 14.84
N ARG A 252 21.65 -11.58 13.86
CA ARG A 252 21.20 -12.08 12.56
C ARG A 252 22.37 -12.05 11.59
N ASP A 253 22.58 -13.19 10.98
CA ASP A 253 23.62 -13.45 10.03
C ASP A 253 23.04 -13.37 8.61
N GLN A 254 23.57 -12.48 7.78
CA GLN A 254 23.09 -12.33 6.40
C GLN A 254 23.75 -13.33 5.43
N ARG A 255 24.58 -14.27 5.92
CA ARG A 255 25.19 -15.33 5.10
C ARG A 255 24.21 -16.42 4.66
N ASP A 256 23.19 -16.70 5.47
CA ASP A 256 22.12 -17.64 5.10
C ASP A 256 21.16 -16.95 4.11
N TYR A 257 21.67 -16.71 2.89
CA TYR A 257 20.87 -16.10 1.84
C TYR A 257 19.72 -17.03 1.48
N TYR A 258 18.55 -16.45 1.40
CA TYR A 258 17.40 -17.17 0.89
C TYR A 258 17.50 -17.23 -0.64
N ASP A 259 17.85 -18.40 -1.17
CA ASP A 259 17.79 -18.65 -2.61
C ASP A 259 16.34 -18.87 -3.06
N MET A 260 15.79 -17.86 -3.73
CA MET A 260 14.44 -17.91 -4.29
C MET A 260 14.29 -19.03 -5.32
N TYR A 261 15.33 -19.39 -6.06
CA TYR A 261 15.28 -20.45 -7.08
C TYR A 261 15.25 -21.85 -6.48
N ALA A 262 15.68 -22.01 -5.22
CA ALA A 262 15.56 -23.27 -4.49
C ALA A 262 14.16 -23.49 -3.91
N ASP A 263 13.34 -22.44 -3.79
CA ASP A 263 11.99 -22.54 -3.21
C ASP A 263 10.98 -23.07 -4.23
N SER A 264 10.27 -24.13 -3.86
CA SER A 264 9.19 -24.72 -4.66
C SER A 264 8.04 -23.75 -4.96
N VAL A 265 7.72 -22.83 -4.04
CA VAL A 265 6.65 -21.85 -4.21
C VAL A 265 6.99 -20.85 -5.31
N PHE A 266 8.27 -20.50 -5.47
CA PHE A 266 8.73 -19.64 -6.56
C PHE A 266 8.45 -20.29 -7.92
N TRP A 267 8.81 -21.56 -8.11
CA TRP A 267 8.56 -22.27 -9.37
C TRP A 267 7.08 -22.46 -9.67
N ILE A 268 6.23 -22.64 -8.64
CA ILE A 268 4.78 -22.65 -8.80
C ILE A 268 4.29 -21.29 -9.31
N LEU A 269 4.72 -20.19 -8.68
CA LEU A 269 4.34 -18.84 -9.10
C LEU A 269 4.84 -18.50 -10.51
N PHE A 270 6.08 -18.90 -10.84
CA PHE A 270 6.66 -18.71 -12.16
C PHE A 270 5.88 -19.51 -13.23
N GLY A 271 5.56 -20.77 -12.95
CA GLY A 271 4.75 -21.62 -13.83
C GLY A 271 3.34 -21.06 -14.05
N VAL A 272 2.66 -20.63 -12.99
CA VAL A 272 1.33 -19.99 -13.08
C VAL A 272 1.40 -18.69 -13.87
N SER A 273 2.39 -17.84 -13.59
CA SER A 273 2.56 -16.56 -14.29
C SER A 273 2.83 -16.77 -15.79
N THR A 274 3.68 -17.75 -16.13
CA THR A 274 3.98 -18.10 -17.52
C THR A 274 2.75 -18.66 -18.25
N ALA A 275 1.99 -19.54 -17.59
CA ALA A 275 0.76 -20.10 -18.16
C ALA A 275 -0.30 -19.02 -18.40
N VAL A 276 -0.51 -18.13 -17.43
CA VAL A 276 -1.44 -17.00 -17.56
C VAL A 276 -0.97 -16.05 -18.66
N LEU A 277 0.32 -15.72 -18.72
CA LEU A 277 0.87 -14.87 -19.78
C LEU A 277 0.64 -15.47 -21.17
N PHE A 278 0.86 -16.78 -21.33
CA PHE A 278 0.55 -17.48 -22.57
C PHE A 278 -0.93 -17.38 -22.93
N LEU A 279 -1.83 -17.59 -21.97
CA LEU A 279 -3.29 -17.46 -22.18
C LEU A 279 -3.69 -16.03 -22.55
N LEU A 280 -3.08 -15.01 -21.93
CA LEU A 280 -3.30 -13.60 -22.25
C LEU A 280 -2.86 -13.27 -23.69
N ILE A 281 -1.68 -13.75 -24.10
CA ILE A 281 -1.15 -13.56 -25.46
C ILE A 281 -2.04 -14.28 -26.47
N ALA A 282 -2.40 -15.54 -26.22
CA ALA A 282 -3.25 -16.34 -27.09
C ALA A 282 -4.66 -15.74 -27.23
N GLY A 283 -5.28 -15.37 -26.11
CA GLY A 283 -6.61 -14.73 -26.07
C GLY A 283 -6.64 -13.38 -26.79
N THR A 284 -5.61 -12.55 -26.59
CA THR A 284 -5.50 -11.25 -27.27
C THR A 284 -5.23 -11.42 -28.77
N SER A 285 -4.37 -12.37 -29.15
CA SER A 285 -4.08 -12.68 -30.55
C SER A 285 -5.33 -13.17 -31.28
N TYR A 286 -6.12 -14.04 -30.63
CA TYR A 286 -7.37 -14.55 -31.17
C TYR A 286 -8.44 -13.45 -31.29
N ASP A 287 -8.55 -12.55 -30.31
CA ASP A 287 -9.44 -11.38 -30.36
C ASP A 287 -9.09 -10.44 -31.54
N VAL A 288 -7.81 -10.12 -31.71
CA VAL A 288 -7.33 -9.31 -32.84
C VAL A 288 -7.60 -10.00 -34.19
N TYR A 289 -7.37 -11.32 -34.27
CA TYR A 289 -7.68 -12.10 -35.46
C TYR A 289 -9.18 -12.05 -35.79
N LEU A 290 -10.03 -12.27 -34.80
CA LEU A 290 -11.48 -12.26 -34.96
C LEU A 290 -11.97 -10.89 -35.41
N MET A 291 -11.46 -9.81 -34.82
CA MET A 291 -11.78 -8.45 -35.25
C MET A 291 -11.34 -8.17 -36.69
N LYS A 292 -10.11 -8.56 -37.08
CA LYS A 292 -9.65 -8.40 -38.46
C LYS A 292 -10.50 -9.21 -39.45
N LYS A 293 -10.98 -10.38 -39.04
CA LYS A 293 -11.88 -11.24 -39.83
C LYS A 293 -13.26 -10.59 -39.98
N ILE A 294 -13.84 -10.06 -38.89
CA ILE A 294 -15.13 -9.36 -38.90
C ILE A 294 -15.05 -8.08 -39.74
N ALA A 295 -13.97 -7.29 -39.59
CA ALA A 295 -13.75 -6.09 -40.40
C ALA A 295 -13.66 -6.40 -41.90
N ARG A 296 -12.93 -7.46 -42.28
CA ARG A 296 -12.87 -7.94 -43.68
C ARG A 296 -14.23 -8.42 -44.20
N LYS A 297 -15.01 -9.15 -43.41
CA LYS A 297 -16.36 -9.54 -43.82
C LYS A 297 -17.28 -8.33 -44.00
N ARG A 298 -17.20 -7.32 -43.11
CA ARG A 298 -17.98 -6.08 -43.24
C ARG A 298 -17.58 -5.28 -44.47
N SER A 299 -16.28 -5.18 -44.80
CA SER A 299 -15.84 -4.49 -46.02
C SER A 299 -16.34 -5.20 -47.27
N VAL A 300 -16.24 -6.53 -47.34
CA VAL A 300 -16.78 -7.32 -48.47
C VAL A 300 -18.31 -7.18 -48.59
N SER A 301 -19.03 -7.22 -47.46
CA SER A 301 -20.49 -7.02 -47.47
C SER A 301 -20.88 -5.61 -47.94
N TYR A 302 -20.12 -4.59 -47.53
CA TYR A 302 -20.33 -3.20 -47.96
C TYR A 302 -20.05 -3.04 -49.46
N ASP A 303 -18.97 -3.65 -49.96
CA ASP A 303 -18.63 -3.63 -51.39
C ASP A 303 -19.70 -4.36 -52.23
N MET A 304 -20.23 -5.49 -51.75
CA MET A 304 -21.35 -6.19 -52.41
C MET A 304 -22.64 -5.34 -52.41
N GLU A 305 -22.99 -4.69 -51.30
CA GLU A 305 -24.18 -3.83 -51.25
C GLU A 305 -24.04 -2.60 -52.16
N LYS A 306 -22.83 -2.03 -52.23
CA LYS A 306 -22.50 -0.95 -53.17
C LYS A 306 -22.63 -1.39 -54.62
N GLN A 307 -22.15 -2.59 -54.96
CA GLN A 307 -22.29 -3.16 -56.30
C GLN A 307 -23.76 -3.42 -56.66
N MET A 308 -24.56 -3.99 -55.76
CA MET A 308 -26.01 -4.19 -55.98
C MET A 308 -26.76 -2.86 -56.21
N LYS A 309 -26.47 -1.82 -55.42
CA LYS A 309 -27.07 -0.48 -55.61
C LYS A 309 -26.66 0.13 -56.95
N LEU A 310 -25.42 -0.07 -57.38
CA LEU A 310 -24.94 0.38 -58.69
C LEU A 310 -25.66 -0.37 -59.82
N GLU A 311 -25.80 -1.70 -59.73
CA GLU A 311 -26.52 -2.52 -60.71
C GLU A 311 -28.00 -2.13 -60.83
N GLN A 312 -28.68 -1.87 -59.70
CA GLN A 312 -30.05 -1.37 -59.69
C GLN A 312 -30.18 0.00 -60.35
N LEU A 313 -29.21 0.91 -60.15
CA LEU A 313 -29.17 2.21 -60.83
C LEU A 313 -28.94 2.10 -62.34
N THR A 314 -28.11 1.15 -62.79
CA THR A 314 -27.92 0.86 -64.22
C THR A 314 -29.16 0.20 -64.85
N ASN A 315 -29.81 -0.74 -64.16
CA ASN A 315 -31.01 -1.41 -64.67
C ASN A 315 -32.24 -0.49 -64.64
N ALA A 316 -32.36 0.40 -63.65
CA ALA A 316 -33.38 1.45 -63.64
C ALA A 316 -33.20 2.46 -64.78
N LYS A 317 -31.96 2.68 -65.24
CA LYS A 317 -31.67 3.50 -66.44
C LYS A 317 -32.03 2.83 -67.77
N ILE A 318 -32.27 1.51 -67.81
CA ILE A 318 -32.68 0.79 -69.03
C ILE A 318 -34.20 0.92 -69.28
N HIS A 319 -34.98 1.37 -68.30
CA HIS A 319 -36.44 1.46 -68.41
C HIS A 319 -37.04 2.89 -68.49
N HIS A 320 -36.24 3.91 -68.78
CA HIS A 320 -36.80 5.22 -69.16
C HIS A 320 -36.46 5.60 -70.59
N ASN A 321 -37.52 5.58 -71.41
CA ASN A 321 -37.63 6.35 -72.64
C ASN A 321 -37.19 7.81 -72.43
N ALA A 322 -36.62 8.35 -73.50
CA ALA A 322 -36.28 9.73 -73.70
C ALA A 322 -37.32 10.71 -73.12
N SER A 323 -36.90 11.52 -72.14
CA SER A 323 -37.29 12.93 -72.03
C SER A 323 -36.52 13.62 -70.90
N GLN A 324 -35.66 14.56 -71.31
CA GLN A 324 -35.18 15.76 -70.62
C GLN A 324 -34.70 15.71 -69.15
N GLY A 325 -33.50 16.24 -68.95
CA GLY A 325 -33.15 16.97 -67.71
C GLY A 325 -31.91 16.45 -67.00
N ARG A 326 -30.88 17.31 -66.90
CA ARG A 326 -29.59 17.12 -66.21
C ARG A 326 -29.70 16.33 -64.90
N THR A 327 -28.95 15.23 -64.79
CA THR A 327 -28.71 14.54 -63.53
C THR A 327 -27.42 15.05 -62.90
N TYR A 328 -27.55 15.81 -61.82
CA TYR A 328 -26.47 16.06 -60.86
C TYR A 328 -26.21 14.75 -60.09
N ILE A 329 -24.94 14.37 -59.97
CA ILE A 329 -24.49 13.27 -59.11
C ILE A 329 -24.18 13.90 -57.73
N PRO A 330 -25.00 13.72 -56.69
CA PRO A 330 -24.55 14.00 -55.34
C PRO A 330 -23.58 12.89 -54.94
N VAL A 331 -22.31 13.25 -54.79
CA VAL A 331 -21.33 12.44 -54.05
C VAL A 331 -21.84 12.36 -52.61
N PRO A 332 -22.15 11.17 -52.05
CA PRO A 332 -22.36 11.07 -50.61
C PRO A 332 -20.98 11.20 -49.97
N VAL A 333 -20.73 12.40 -49.45
CA VAL A 333 -19.68 12.67 -48.47
C VAL A 333 -19.92 11.71 -47.30
N ALA A 334 -18.84 11.07 -46.83
CA ALA A 334 -18.87 10.25 -45.64
C ALA A 334 -19.20 11.13 -44.43
N GLU A 335 -20.47 11.17 -44.04
CA GLU A 335 -20.91 11.86 -42.84
C GLU A 335 -20.89 10.88 -41.66
N SER A 336 -19.98 11.14 -40.73
CA SER A 336 -19.89 10.46 -39.44
C SER A 336 -21.08 10.86 -38.58
N VAL A 337 -22.18 10.10 -38.64
CA VAL A 337 -23.34 10.32 -37.76
C VAL A 337 -23.26 9.40 -36.54
N ILE A 338 -22.93 10.04 -35.43
CA ILE A 338 -23.23 9.62 -34.07
C ILE A 338 -24.73 9.84 -33.84
N THR A 339 -25.48 8.79 -33.50
CA THR A 339 -26.80 8.90 -32.84
C THR A 339 -27.04 7.59 -32.07
N ALA A 340 -26.98 7.57 -30.73
CA ALA A 340 -28.04 7.99 -29.82
C ALA A 340 -29.39 7.34 -30.18
N VAL A 341 -29.75 6.27 -29.47
CA VAL A 341 -31.04 5.56 -29.59
C VAL A 341 -32.05 6.23 -28.65
N PRO A 342 -33.16 6.82 -29.13
CA PRO A 342 -34.30 7.18 -28.30
C PRO A 342 -35.19 5.94 -28.00
N PRO A 343 -36.04 5.98 -26.96
CA PRO A 343 -36.75 4.81 -26.47
C PRO A 343 -37.92 4.42 -27.39
N VAL A 344 -37.96 3.14 -27.77
CA VAL A 344 -39.08 2.54 -28.50
C VAL A 344 -40.26 2.35 -27.54
N ASN A 345 -41.37 3.01 -27.86
CA ASN A 345 -42.69 2.81 -27.30
C ASN A 345 -43.37 1.73 -28.17
N ASN A 346 -43.66 0.55 -27.61
CA ASN A 346 -44.37 -0.50 -28.34
C ASN A 346 -45.87 -0.27 -28.24
N ASN A 347 -46.52 0.03 -29.36
CA ASN A 347 -47.89 -0.37 -29.67
C ASN A 347 -48.09 -0.24 -31.19
N ASN A 348 -48.18 -1.39 -31.87
CA ASN A 348 -49.14 -1.73 -32.93
C ASN A 348 -48.55 -2.75 -33.91
N ASP A 349 -49.34 -3.80 -34.11
CA ASP A 349 -49.10 -4.95 -34.97
C ASP A 349 -49.29 -4.63 -36.47
N HIS A 350 -48.69 -5.51 -37.28
CA HIS A 350 -48.86 -5.73 -38.73
C HIS A 350 -48.19 -4.75 -39.71
N GLU A 351 -47.03 -5.15 -40.25
CA GLU A 351 -46.84 -5.27 -41.71
C GLU A 351 -45.49 -5.95 -42.08
N GLY A 352 -45.58 -6.92 -43.01
CA GLY A 352 -44.66 -7.12 -44.14
C GLY A 352 -43.17 -7.42 -43.90
N ASN A 353 -42.81 -8.67 -44.15
CA ASN A 353 -41.44 -9.17 -44.37
C ASN A 353 -40.55 -8.25 -45.24
N LEU A 354 -39.53 -7.64 -44.63
CA LEU A 354 -38.19 -7.40 -45.18
C LEU A 354 -37.27 -6.99 -44.03
N ARG A 355 -36.92 -7.96 -43.18
CA ARG A 355 -35.81 -7.76 -42.24
C ARG A 355 -34.52 -7.68 -43.06
N PRO A 356 -33.70 -6.62 -42.94
CA PRO A 356 -32.32 -6.71 -43.41
C PRO A 356 -31.65 -7.90 -42.72
N PRO A 357 -30.70 -8.59 -43.37
CA PRO A 357 -30.05 -9.74 -42.75
C PRO A 357 -29.39 -9.25 -41.46
N THR A 358 -29.90 -9.71 -40.33
CA THR A 358 -29.19 -9.62 -39.06
C THR A 358 -27.80 -10.21 -39.31
N PRO A 359 -26.69 -9.51 -39.01
CA PRO A 359 -25.37 -10.06 -39.27
C PRO A 359 -25.26 -11.39 -38.53
N ASP A 360 -24.96 -12.46 -39.27
CA ASP A 360 -24.74 -13.79 -38.71
C ASP A 360 -23.74 -13.71 -37.57
N PHE A 361 -24.24 -13.70 -36.33
CA PHE A 361 -23.42 -13.85 -35.14
C PHE A 361 -22.86 -15.27 -35.20
N GLN A 362 -21.62 -15.38 -35.63
CA GLN A 362 -20.87 -16.61 -35.64
C GLN A 362 -20.89 -17.16 -34.20
N LYS A 363 -21.65 -18.23 -33.96
CA LYS A 363 -21.72 -18.90 -32.65
C LYS A 363 -20.32 -19.40 -32.33
N LEU A 364 -19.63 -18.75 -31.40
CA LEU A 364 -18.33 -19.20 -30.92
C LEU A 364 -18.51 -20.47 -30.09
N ASN A 365 -17.52 -21.34 -30.14
CA ASN A 365 -17.48 -22.51 -29.27
C ASN A 365 -17.12 -22.10 -27.84
N VAL A 366 -17.54 -22.87 -26.84
CA VAL A 366 -17.26 -22.59 -25.41
C VAL A 366 -15.75 -22.38 -25.17
N TRP A 367 -14.90 -23.19 -25.78
CA TRP A 367 -13.45 -23.06 -25.69
C TRP A 367 -12.91 -21.76 -26.30
N GLU A 368 -13.51 -21.28 -27.39
CA GLU A 368 -13.14 -20.01 -28.00
C GLU A 368 -13.58 -18.83 -27.11
N GLU A 369 -14.76 -18.92 -26.49
CA GLU A 369 -15.24 -17.93 -25.53
C GLU A 369 -14.37 -17.90 -24.26
N LEU A 370 -13.95 -19.07 -23.77
CA LEU A 370 -13.02 -19.20 -22.64
C LEU A 370 -11.65 -18.60 -22.99
N LEU A 371 -11.13 -18.82 -24.19
CA LEU A 371 -9.88 -18.20 -24.63
C LEU A 371 -10.01 -16.67 -24.73
N LEU A 372 -11.14 -16.17 -25.26
CA LEU A 372 -11.42 -14.73 -25.32
C LEU A 372 -11.58 -14.07 -23.95
N SER A 373 -11.85 -14.84 -22.88
CA SER A 373 -11.91 -14.32 -21.51
C SER A 373 -10.56 -13.74 -21.04
N PHE A 374 -9.46 -14.20 -21.62
CA PHE A 374 -8.09 -13.72 -21.37
C PHE A 374 -7.66 -12.58 -22.31
N SER A 375 -8.53 -12.05 -23.18
CA SER A 375 -8.17 -10.91 -24.03
C SER A 375 -7.90 -9.66 -23.17
N ILE A 376 -6.64 -9.19 -23.20
CA ILE A 376 -6.22 -7.97 -22.50
C ILE A 376 -7.02 -6.77 -23.00
N ARG A 377 -7.19 -6.65 -24.32
CA ARG A 377 -7.90 -5.52 -24.94
C ARG A 377 -9.36 -5.46 -24.49
N ALA A 378 -10.05 -6.61 -24.44
CA ALA A 378 -11.44 -6.67 -24.01
C ALA A 378 -11.57 -6.32 -22.51
N ASN A 379 -10.70 -6.90 -21.67
CA ASN A 379 -10.71 -6.64 -20.23
C ASN A 379 -10.32 -5.19 -19.90
N PHE A 380 -9.32 -4.63 -20.59
CA PHE A 380 -8.90 -3.24 -20.48
C PHE A 380 -10.06 -2.28 -20.74
N ARG A 381 -10.82 -2.51 -21.83
CA ARG A 381 -11.97 -1.67 -22.18
C ARG A 381 -13.05 -1.73 -21.10
N VAL A 382 -13.36 -2.92 -20.59
CA VAL A 382 -14.36 -3.10 -19.53
C VAL A 382 -13.93 -2.42 -18.23
N ILE A 383 -12.64 -2.46 -17.88
CA ILE A 383 -12.13 -1.80 -16.67
C ILE A 383 -12.15 -0.27 -16.84
N CYS A 384 -11.76 0.24 -18.00
CA CYS A 384 -11.67 1.68 -18.27
C CYS A 384 -12.95 2.31 -18.82
N GLU A 385 -14.06 1.57 -18.90
CA GLU A 385 -15.34 2.08 -19.42
C GLU A 385 -15.89 3.20 -18.54
N GLY A 386 -16.05 4.40 -19.11
CA GLY A 386 -16.54 5.59 -18.40
C GLY A 386 -18.04 5.60 -18.11
N GLU A 387 -18.77 4.57 -18.54
CA GLU A 387 -20.20 4.44 -18.30
C GLU A 387 -20.50 3.35 -17.26
N VAL A 388 -21.53 3.61 -16.47
CA VAL A 388 -22.07 2.68 -15.46
C VAL A 388 -23.52 2.37 -15.81
N GLY A 389 -23.88 1.08 -15.75
CA GLY A 389 -25.24 0.65 -16.10
C GLY A 389 -26.28 1.26 -15.15
N ARG A 390 -27.51 1.46 -15.66
CA ARG A 390 -28.67 1.96 -14.88
C ARG A 390 -29.03 1.11 -13.66
N ASP A 391 -28.48 -0.11 -13.56
CA ASP A 391 -28.67 -1.03 -12.45
C ASP A 391 -27.61 -0.86 -11.32
N THR A 392 -26.66 0.07 -11.48
CA THR A 392 -25.55 0.29 -10.52
C THR A 392 -25.63 1.66 -9.86
N ILE A 393 -25.21 1.75 -8.60
CA ILE A 393 -25.19 2.99 -7.82
C ILE A 393 -23.83 3.68 -8.05
N SER A 394 -23.81 4.76 -8.83
CA SER A 394 -22.59 5.42 -9.28
C SER A 394 -21.72 5.95 -8.13
N THR A 395 -22.33 6.48 -7.07
CA THR A 395 -21.61 7.07 -5.92
C THR A 395 -20.79 6.08 -5.10
N VAL A 396 -21.14 4.79 -5.16
CA VAL A 396 -20.37 3.72 -4.53
C VAL A 396 -18.96 3.63 -5.15
N HIS A 397 -18.79 4.03 -6.41
CA HIS A 397 -17.49 4.00 -7.05
C HIS A 397 -16.51 4.99 -6.44
N GLY A 398 -16.93 6.24 -6.22
CA GLY A 398 -16.10 7.26 -5.57
C GLY A 398 -15.82 6.96 -4.11
N LEU A 399 -16.83 6.50 -3.35
CA LEU A 399 -16.63 6.07 -1.95
C LEU A 399 -15.53 5.01 -1.87
N ARG A 400 -15.57 4.02 -2.76
CA ARG A 400 -14.56 2.96 -2.82
C ARG A 400 -13.15 3.48 -3.13
N ALA A 401 -13.02 4.34 -4.14
CA ALA A 401 -11.71 4.86 -4.56
C ALA A 401 -11.07 5.74 -3.46
N ILE A 402 -11.84 6.64 -2.87
CA ILE A 402 -11.36 7.54 -1.80
C ILE A 402 -11.00 6.74 -0.55
N SER A 403 -11.85 5.80 -0.12
CA SER A 403 -11.55 4.95 1.04
C SER A 403 -10.32 4.08 0.82
N MET A 404 -10.08 3.58 -0.40
CA MET A 404 -8.84 2.83 -0.68
C MET A 404 -7.60 3.71 -0.58
N ALA A 405 -7.62 4.92 -1.14
CA ALA A 405 -6.51 5.86 -0.99
C ALA A 405 -6.22 6.18 0.48
N TRP A 406 -7.28 6.30 1.30
CA TRP A 406 -7.15 6.52 2.74
C TRP A 406 -6.56 5.30 3.48
N VAL A 407 -6.93 4.07 3.11
CA VAL A 407 -6.29 2.84 3.64
C VAL A 407 -4.80 2.81 3.31
N ILE A 408 -4.43 3.12 2.05
CA ILE A 408 -3.02 3.18 1.65
C ILE A 408 -2.27 4.20 2.50
N LEU A 409 -2.82 5.40 2.71
CA LEU A 409 -2.22 6.43 3.56
C LEU A 409 -1.97 5.93 4.99
N GLY A 410 -2.96 5.28 5.60
CA GLY A 410 -2.85 4.74 6.95
C GLY A 410 -1.74 3.69 7.07
N HIS A 411 -1.71 2.71 6.16
CA HIS A 411 -0.66 1.67 6.15
C HIS A 411 0.73 2.23 5.81
N THR A 412 0.80 3.25 4.95
CA THR A 412 2.06 3.97 4.68
C THR A 412 2.61 4.56 5.97
N CYS A 413 1.77 5.27 6.74
CA CYS A 413 2.16 5.84 8.03
C CYS A 413 2.66 4.78 9.00
N ILE A 414 1.90 3.68 9.18
CA ILE A 414 2.26 2.62 10.13
C ILE A 414 3.62 2.01 9.81
N ILE A 415 3.89 1.70 8.54
CA ILE A 415 5.15 1.06 8.14
C ILE A 415 6.32 2.05 8.18
N VAL A 416 6.15 3.26 7.63
CA VAL A 416 7.23 4.24 7.55
C VAL A 416 7.64 4.74 8.95
N PHE A 417 6.70 4.89 9.89
CA PHE A 417 7.04 5.21 11.28
C PHE A 417 7.91 4.13 11.95
N LYS A 418 7.67 2.85 11.63
CA LYS A 418 8.43 1.73 12.22
C LYS A 418 9.90 1.73 11.80
N TYR A 419 10.19 2.08 10.55
CA TYR A 419 11.55 2.05 9.97
C TYR A 419 12.20 3.44 9.91
N SER A 420 11.81 4.34 10.82
CA SER A 420 12.33 5.71 10.85
C SER A 420 13.44 5.93 11.88
N ASP A 421 14.33 6.87 11.60
CA ASP A 421 15.38 7.30 12.52
C ASP A 421 14.88 8.32 13.57
N ASN A 422 13.66 8.81 13.43
CA ASN A 422 13.08 9.86 14.26
C ASN A 422 11.67 9.50 14.74
N MET A 423 11.50 8.28 15.24
CA MET A 423 10.21 7.72 15.64
C MET A 423 9.45 8.59 16.67
N GLU A 424 10.12 9.39 17.50
CA GLU A 424 9.46 10.31 18.44
C GLU A 424 8.67 11.42 17.73
N TYR A 425 9.01 11.73 16.48
CA TYR A 425 8.23 12.65 15.65
C TYR A 425 6.78 12.18 15.50
N ARG A 426 6.51 10.86 15.52
CA ARG A 426 5.15 10.30 15.53
C ARG A 426 4.30 10.91 16.64
N LYS A 427 4.81 11.01 17.87
CA LYS A 427 4.07 11.55 19.03
C LYS A 427 3.71 13.03 18.86
N ILE A 428 4.53 13.78 18.11
CA ILE A 428 4.27 15.20 17.82
C ILE A 428 3.22 15.32 16.73
N VAL A 429 3.31 14.49 15.70
CA VAL A 429 2.37 14.51 14.58
C VAL A 429 1.01 13.98 15.02
N GLU A 430 0.93 12.96 15.88
CA GLU A 430 -0.31 12.41 16.43
C GLU A 430 -1.15 13.46 17.16
N LYS A 431 -0.49 14.42 17.83
CA LYS A 431 -1.15 15.55 18.49
C LYS A 431 -1.68 16.62 17.53
N ARG A 432 -1.37 16.55 16.24
CA ARG A 432 -1.86 17.52 15.26
C ARG A 432 -3.30 17.20 14.88
N PHE A 433 -4.12 18.24 14.83
CA PHE A 433 -5.54 18.14 14.46
C PHE A 433 -5.81 17.33 13.18
N LEU A 434 -5.07 17.59 12.09
CA LEU A 434 -5.28 16.88 10.82
C LEU A 434 -4.84 15.40 10.86
N PHE A 435 -3.93 15.04 11.76
CA PHE A 435 -3.48 13.66 11.87
C PHE A 435 -4.54 12.74 12.49
N GLN A 436 -5.55 13.32 13.15
CA GLN A 436 -6.72 12.56 13.62
C GLN A 436 -7.44 11.84 12.47
N THR A 437 -7.38 12.35 11.23
CA THR A 437 -7.86 11.65 10.04
C THR A 437 -7.09 10.36 9.75
N ILE A 438 -5.80 10.30 10.05
CA ILE A 438 -4.98 9.11 9.86
C ILE A 438 -5.19 8.13 11.03
N GLN A 439 -5.21 8.64 12.27
CA GLN A 439 -5.46 7.85 13.47
C GLN A 439 -6.83 7.16 13.44
N ASN A 440 -7.89 7.88 13.05
CA ASN A 440 -9.24 7.34 12.87
C ASN A 440 -9.44 6.68 11.48
N GLY A 441 -8.36 6.30 10.80
CA GLY A 441 -8.37 5.67 9.47
C GLY A 441 -9.15 4.34 9.42
N ALA A 442 -9.43 3.73 10.57
CA ALA A 442 -10.25 2.52 10.70
C ALA A 442 -11.65 2.61 10.07
N PHE A 443 -12.23 3.82 10.01
CA PHE A 443 -13.54 4.07 9.40
C PHE A 443 -13.52 3.93 7.87
N SER A 444 -12.36 4.03 7.23
CA SER A 444 -12.21 3.75 5.80
C SER A 444 -12.66 2.33 5.47
N VAL A 445 -12.35 1.35 6.34
CA VAL A 445 -12.73 -0.07 6.19
C VAL A 445 -14.22 -0.26 6.44
N ASP A 446 -14.82 0.45 7.39
CA ASP A 446 -16.27 0.41 7.62
C ASP A 446 -17.08 0.86 6.41
N THR A 447 -16.52 1.79 5.62
CA THR A 447 -17.10 2.20 4.33
C THR A 447 -17.23 0.99 3.40
N PHE A 448 -16.22 0.11 3.37
CA PHE A 448 -16.27 -1.11 2.57
C PHE A 448 -17.29 -2.12 3.09
N PHE A 449 -17.37 -2.33 4.41
CA PHE A 449 -18.39 -3.21 4.99
C PHE A 449 -19.82 -2.71 4.69
N PHE A 450 -20.06 -1.40 4.84
CA PHE A 450 -21.33 -0.76 4.48
C PHE A 450 -21.66 -0.97 2.99
N MET A 451 -20.71 -0.70 2.09
CA MET A 451 -20.89 -0.91 0.64
C MET A 451 -21.16 -2.37 0.31
N GLY A 452 -20.49 -3.31 1.00
CA GLY A 452 -20.69 -4.75 0.84
C GLY A 452 -22.14 -5.16 1.09
N GLY A 453 -22.69 -4.79 2.26
CA GLY A 453 -24.08 -5.07 2.62
C GLY A 453 -25.10 -4.38 1.71
N LEU A 454 -24.84 -3.12 1.36
CA LEU A 454 -25.67 -2.32 0.43
C LEU A 454 -25.83 -3.00 -0.92
N LEU A 455 -24.72 -3.32 -1.59
CA LEU A 455 -24.73 -3.88 -2.93
C LEU A 455 -25.35 -5.28 -2.94
N VAL A 456 -25.05 -6.10 -1.94
CA VAL A 456 -25.61 -7.45 -1.83
C VAL A 456 -27.12 -7.45 -1.70
N SER A 457 -27.65 -6.63 -0.79
CA SER A 457 -29.08 -6.51 -0.59
C SER A 457 -29.78 -5.94 -1.84
N PHE A 458 -29.27 -4.82 -2.36
CA PHE A 458 -29.84 -4.14 -3.53
C PHE A 458 -29.88 -5.04 -4.78
N LEU A 459 -28.77 -5.70 -5.10
CA LEU A 459 -28.67 -6.58 -6.27
C LEU A 459 -29.50 -7.85 -6.10
N TYR A 460 -29.56 -8.42 -4.89
CA TYR A 460 -30.36 -9.62 -4.62
C TYR A 460 -31.84 -9.36 -4.84
N PHE A 461 -32.38 -8.26 -4.28
CA PHE A 461 -33.78 -7.90 -4.46
C PHE A 461 -34.09 -7.53 -5.92
N ARG A 462 -33.24 -6.72 -6.58
CA ARG A 462 -33.42 -6.36 -7.99
C ARG A 462 -33.39 -7.57 -8.93
N THR A 463 -32.53 -8.56 -8.65
CA THR A 463 -32.41 -9.77 -9.47
C THR A 463 -33.62 -10.71 -9.30
N ASN A 464 -34.17 -10.81 -8.08
CA ASN A 464 -35.34 -11.64 -7.82
C ASN A 464 -36.68 -10.95 -8.18
N ALA A 465 -36.75 -9.63 -8.21
CA ALA A 465 -37.97 -8.85 -8.43
C ALA A 465 -38.21 -8.39 -9.88
N LYS A 466 -37.57 -9.00 -10.88
CA LYS A 466 -37.63 -8.61 -12.32
C LYS A 466 -39.02 -8.71 -13.00
N GLY A 467 -40.14 -8.64 -12.28
CA GLY A 467 -41.45 -8.57 -12.90
C GLY A 467 -42.63 -8.24 -12.00
N ASP A 468 -42.57 -8.51 -10.69
CA ASP A 468 -43.63 -8.08 -9.76
C ASP A 468 -43.27 -8.33 -8.29
N LEU A 469 -43.60 -7.40 -7.39
CA LEU A 469 -43.36 -7.55 -5.95
C LEU A 469 -44.19 -8.71 -5.37
N ASN A 470 -45.37 -8.98 -5.94
CA ASN A 470 -46.24 -10.10 -5.59
C ASN A 470 -45.69 -11.48 -6.01
N ARG A 471 -44.67 -11.52 -6.88
CA ARG A 471 -43.97 -12.76 -7.28
C ARG A 471 -42.86 -13.18 -6.31
N LEU A 472 -42.46 -12.32 -5.37
CA LEU A 472 -41.59 -12.71 -4.26
C LEU A 472 -42.31 -13.62 -3.26
N THR A 473 -43.63 -13.49 -3.15
CA THR A 473 -44.50 -14.26 -2.25
C THR A 473 -45.18 -15.46 -2.94
N GLN A 474 -45.29 -15.48 -4.28
CA GLN A 474 -45.97 -16.54 -5.03
C GLN A 474 -45.07 -17.19 -6.10
N GLY A 475 -44.46 -18.34 -5.75
CA GLY A 475 -43.90 -19.33 -6.70
C GLY A 475 -42.43 -19.11 -7.06
N THR A 476 -41.48 -20.03 -6.82
CA THR A 476 -41.57 -21.49 -6.75
C THR A 476 -40.34 -22.05 -6.00
N ARG A 477 -40.57 -22.98 -5.07
CA ARG A 477 -39.65 -23.95 -4.41
C ARG A 477 -38.78 -23.52 -3.21
N GLY A 478 -39.42 -23.23 -2.07
CA GLY A 478 -38.90 -23.55 -0.72
C GLY A 478 -37.53 -22.99 -0.29
N PHE A 479 -37.17 -23.25 0.96
CA PHE A 479 -35.83 -22.97 1.52
C PHE A 479 -34.71 -23.57 0.64
N VAL A 480 -34.96 -24.72 0.02
CA VAL A 480 -34.00 -25.46 -0.82
C VAL A 480 -33.57 -24.70 -2.09
N ALA A 481 -34.48 -24.06 -2.84
CA ALA A 481 -34.05 -23.31 -4.02
C ALA A 481 -33.35 -21.99 -3.66
N GLY A 482 -33.75 -21.36 -2.54
CA GLY A 482 -33.02 -20.23 -1.96
C GLY A 482 -31.60 -20.62 -1.57
N PHE A 483 -31.45 -21.78 -0.92
CA PHE A 483 -30.15 -22.33 -0.54
C PHE A 483 -29.26 -22.66 -1.75
N LEU A 484 -29.81 -23.29 -2.80
CA LEU A 484 -29.06 -23.55 -4.04
C LEU A 484 -28.61 -22.26 -4.75
N LYS A 485 -29.47 -21.23 -4.78
CA LYS A 485 -29.08 -19.90 -5.30
C LYS A 485 -27.96 -19.28 -4.47
N PHE A 486 -28.04 -19.38 -3.14
CA PHE A 486 -26.99 -18.92 -2.24
C PHE A 486 -25.67 -19.62 -2.50
N LEU A 487 -25.68 -20.95 -2.58
CA LEU A 487 -24.47 -21.73 -2.86
C LEU A 487 -23.85 -21.32 -4.20
N GLY A 488 -24.68 -21.07 -5.22
CA GLY A 488 -24.21 -20.55 -6.51
C GLY A 488 -23.58 -19.15 -6.42
N PHE A 489 -24.19 -18.22 -5.68
CA PHE A 489 -23.62 -16.88 -5.47
C PHE A 489 -22.36 -16.90 -4.61
N LEU A 490 -22.30 -17.78 -3.60
CA LEU A 490 -21.12 -17.98 -2.77
C LEU A 490 -19.98 -18.58 -3.59
N ALA A 491 -20.25 -19.62 -4.39
CA ALA A 491 -19.25 -20.23 -5.27
C ALA A 491 -18.71 -19.23 -6.30
N TYR A 492 -19.58 -18.42 -6.91
CA TYR A 492 -19.17 -17.35 -7.83
C TYR A 492 -18.24 -16.34 -7.15
N ARG A 493 -18.63 -15.85 -5.96
CA ARG A 493 -17.81 -14.89 -5.20
C ARG A 493 -16.48 -15.50 -4.77
N PHE A 494 -16.51 -16.72 -4.24
CA PHE A 494 -15.32 -17.46 -3.82
C PHE A 494 -14.34 -17.64 -4.98
N CYS A 495 -14.79 -18.18 -6.12
CA CYS A 495 -13.92 -18.37 -7.28
C CYS A 495 -13.31 -17.04 -7.78
N ARG A 496 -14.11 -15.96 -7.83
CA ARG A 496 -13.64 -14.63 -8.24
C ARG A 496 -12.55 -14.08 -7.33
N LEU A 497 -12.74 -14.13 -6.01
CA LEU A 497 -11.82 -13.49 -5.05
C LEU A 497 -10.59 -14.36 -4.80
N THR A 498 -10.75 -15.68 -4.70
CA THR A 498 -9.67 -16.58 -4.31
C THR A 498 -8.52 -16.62 -5.33
N ALA A 499 -8.79 -16.50 -6.63
CA ALA A 499 -7.74 -16.57 -7.66
C ALA A 499 -6.63 -15.51 -7.49
N PRO A 500 -6.91 -14.18 -7.49
CA PRO A 500 -5.88 -13.19 -7.21
C PRO A 500 -5.37 -13.24 -5.78
N TYR A 501 -6.20 -13.62 -4.80
CA TYR A 501 -5.77 -13.70 -3.40
C TYR A 501 -4.68 -14.74 -3.16
N MET A 502 -4.83 -15.95 -3.69
CA MET A 502 -3.83 -17.01 -3.54
C MET A 502 -2.52 -16.70 -4.29
N PHE A 503 -2.61 -16.03 -5.44
CA PHE A 503 -1.42 -15.59 -6.16
C PHE A 503 -0.63 -14.55 -5.35
N VAL A 504 -1.31 -13.55 -4.79
CA VAL A 504 -0.69 -12.52 -3.94
C VAL A 504 -0.17 -13.09 -2.62
N LEU A 505 -0.82 -14.12 -2.07
CA LEU A 505 -0.33 -14.85 -0.90
C LEU A 505 1.03 -15.49 -1.17
N GLY A 506 1.17 -16.20 -2.30
CA GLY A 506 2.45 -16.78 -2.69
C GLY A 506 3.54 -15.72 -2.88
N ILE A 507 3.23 -14.58 -3.52
CA ILE A 507 4.16 -13.45 -3.64
C ILE A 507 4.58 -12.94 -2.26
N THR A 508 3.63 -12.82 -1.33
CA THR A 508 3.92 -12.37 0.04
C THR A 508 4.85 -13.34 0.76
N GLU A 509 4.61 -14.65 0.64
CA GLU A 509 5.46 -15.66 1.26
C GLU A 509 6.92 -15.56 0.80
N ILE A 510 7.15 -15.57 -0.53
CA ILE A 510 8.48 -15.49 -1.11
C ILE A 510 9.17 -14.17 -0.76
N SER A 511 8.47 -13.04 -0.96
CA SER A 511 9.05 -11.72 -0.68
C SER A 511 9.43 -11.57 0.79
N MET A 512 8.60 -12.04 1.73
CA MET A 512 8.91 -11.92 3.17
C MET A 512 10.04 -12.85 3.60
N LYS A 513 10.18 -14.05 3.00
CA LYS A 513 11.36 -14.92 3.20
C LYS A 513 12.63 -14.25 2.69
N TRP A 514 12.58 -13.66 1.50
CA TRP A 514 13.69 -12.90 0.92
C TRP A 514 14.10 -11.73 1.81
N PHE A 515 13.14 -10.92 2.27
CA PHE A 515 13.42 -9.80 3.16
C PHE A 515 13.97 -10.22 4.51
N HIS A 516 13.48 -11.34 5.08
CA HIS A 516 13.99 -11.82 6.35
C HIS A 516 15.50 -12.15 6.27
N ALA A 517 15.95 -12.74 5.16
CA ALA A 517 17.33 -13.11 4.93
C ALA A 517 18.21 -11.94 4.46
N ASN A 518 17.75 -11.17 3.48
CA ASN A 518 18.60 -10.22 2.73
C ASN A 518 18.48 -8.76 3.21
N SER A 519 17.35 -8.34 3.79
CA SER A 519 17.20 -6.95 4.27
C SER A 519 17.97 -6.71 5.56
N VAL A 520 18.50 -5.50 5.75
CA VAL A 520 19.01 -5.03 7.06
C VAL A 520 17.90 -4.85 8.10
N PHE A 521 16.65 -4.76 7.66
CA PHE A 521 15.48 -4.67 8.51
C PHE A 521 14.82 -6.04 8.74
N GLU A 522 14.17 -6.19 9.90
CA GLU A 522 13.31 -7.34 10.16
C GLU A 522 11.89 -7.06 9.61
N PRO A 523 11.23 -8.04 8.97
CA PRO A 523 9.84 -7.91 8.55
C PRO A 523 8.93 -7.48 9.71
N PRO A 524 7.93 -6.63 9.44
CA PRO A 524 7.11 -6.06 10.51
C PRO A 524 6.20 -7.11 11.17
N THR A 525 5.90 -8.18 10.43
CA THR A 525 5.09 -9.35 10.81
C THR A 525 5.84 -10.62 10.38
N ALA A 526 5.63 -11.73 11.09
CA ALA A 526 6.33 -12.99 10.85
C ALA A 526 5.78 -13.79 9.65
N ASP A 527 5.46 -13.12 8.53
CA ASP A 527 4.85 -13.75 7.35
C ASP A 527 5.75 -14.81 6.71
N HIS A 528 7.08 -14.65 6.80
CA HIS A 528 8.07 -15.65 6.34
C HIS A 528 7.93 -17.00 7.05
N TYR A 529 7.39 -17.02 8.27
CA TYR A 529 7.14 -18.23 9.07
C TYR A 529 5.65 -18.62 9.09
N ASN A 530 4.74 -17.65 9.19
CA ASN A 530 3.31 -17.92 9.33
C ASN A 530 2.67 -18.38 8.03
N CYS A 531 3.05 -17.81 6.88
CA CYS A 531 2.42 -18.16 5.61
C CYS A 531 2.63 -19.62 5.20
N PRO A 532 3.84 -20.20 5.27
CA PRO A 532 4.05 -21.62 4.97
C PRO A 532 3.21 -22.56 5.84
N ASN A 533 2.98 -22.20 7.11
CA ASN A 533 2.30 -23.05 8.09
C ASN A 533 0.76 -22.87 8.09
N TYR A 534 0.28 -21.67 7.76
CA TYR A 534 -1.12 -21.28 8.00
C TYR A 534 -1.85 -20.73 6.76
N TRP A 535 -1.27 -20.78 5.56
CA TRP A 535 -1.90 -20.31 4.31
C TRP A 535 -3.33 -20.86 4.07
N TRP A 536 -3.60 -22.09 4.50
CA TRP A 536 -4.91 -22.72 4.33
C TRP A 536 -6.03 -21.98 5.10
N ARG A 537 -5.70 -21.28 6.19
CA ARG A 537 -6.64 -20.44 6.94
C ARG A 537 -7.10 -19.24 6.12
N ASN A 538 -6.18 -18.65 5.35
CA ASN A 538 -6.46 -17.58 4.40
C ASN A 538 -7.35 -18.06 3.26
N LEU A 539 -7.08 -19.24 2.69
CA LEU A 539 -7.92 -19.85 1.64
C LEU A 539 -9.37 -20.07 2.09
N LEU A 540 -9.57 -20.47 3.36
CA LEU A 540 -10.89 -20.69 3.95
C LEU A 540 -11.55 -19.41 4.49
N TYR A 541 -10.87 -18.26 4.46
CA TYR A 541 -11.36 -16.98 5.02
C TYR A 541 -11.69 -17.05 6.54
N ILE A 542 -10.92 -17.84 7.29
CA ILE A 542 -11.10 -18.04 8.73
C ILE A 542 -9.90 -17.56 9.56
N ASN A 543 -8.96 -16.84 8.95
CA ASN A 543 -7.76 -16.35 9.62
C ASN A 543 -8.07 -15.45 10.82
N THR A 544 -9.21 -14.74 10.85
CA THR A 544 -9.63 -13.87 11.98
C THR A 544 -10.10 -14.63 13.23
N LEU A 545 -10.34 -15.94 13.13
CA LEU A 545 -10.74 -16.78 14.26
C LEU A 545 -9.54 -17.29 15.09
N TYR A 546 -8.32 -16.98 14.66
CA TYR A 546 -7.08 -17.39 15.31
C TYR A 546 -6.31 -16.16 15.83
N PRO A 547 -5.33 -16.35 16.74
CA PRO A 547 -4.51 -15.25 17.25
C PRO A 547 -3.71 -14.54 16.16
N VAL A 548 -3.55 -13.22 16.31
CA VAL A 548 -2.83 -12.34 15.36
C VAL A 548 -1.40 -12.79 15.09
N GLU A 549 -0.70 -13.36 16.09
CA GLU A 549 0.69 -13.81 15.95
C GLU A 549 0.85 -14.95 14.95
N GLN A 550 -0.24 -15.69 14.67
CA GLN A 550 -0.27 -16.81 13.71
C GLN A 550 -0.88 -16.41 12.37
N MET A 551 -1.27 -15.15 12.17
CA MET A 551 -1.85 -14.72 10.91
C MET A 551 -0.78 -14.61 9.83
N CYS A 552 -1.12 -15.13 8.64
CA CYS A 552 -0.42 -14.83 7.40
C CYS A 552 -1.13 -13.68 6.71
N MET A 553 -0.37 -12.71 6.17
CA MET A 553 -0.88 -11.48 5.56
C MET A 553 -1.80 -10.72 6.49
N LEU A 554 -1.26 -10.06 7.52
CA LEU A 554 -2.06 -9.41 8.58
C LEU A 554 -3.26 -8.61 8.03
N TRP A 555 -3.11 -7.87 6.94
CA TRP A 555 -4.18 -7.07 6.35
C TRP A 555 -5.38 -7.90 5.91
N SER A 556 -5.24 -9.17 5.55
CA SER A 556 -6.29 -10.06 5.07
C SER A 556 -7.35 -10.42 6.11
N TRP A 557 -7.32 -9.85 7.32
CA TRP A 557 -8.43 -9.91 8.26
C TRP A 557 -9.73 -9.35 7.62
N TYR A 558 -9.64 -8.24 6.88
CA TYR A 558 -10.82 -7.59 6.31
C TYR A 558 -11.52 -8.46 5.27
N ILE A 559 -10.76 -9.14 4.39
CA ILE A 559 -11.37 -10.00 3.36
C ILE A 559 -12.04 -11.24 3.97
N ALA A 560 -11.50 -11.72 5.09
CA ALA A 560 -12.11 -12.80 5.85
C ALA A 560 -13.46 -12.36 6.43
N ASP A 561 -13.48 -11.23 7.13
CA ASP A 561 -14.68 -10.67 7.73
C ASP A 561 -15.74 -10.31 6.67
N ASP A 562 -15.34 -9.70 5.55
CA ASP A 562 -16.25 -9.39 4.42
C ASP A 562 -16.89 -10.66 3.84
N THR A 563 -16.15 -11.78 3.78
CA THR A 563 -16.70 -13.07 3.34
C THR A 563 -17.62 -13.69 4.39
N GLN A 564 -17.29 -13.58 5.68
CA GLN A 564 -18.13 -14.05 6.77
C GLN A 564 -19.45 -13.26 6.85
N PHE A 565 -19.39 -11.93 6.73
CA PHE A 565 -20.56 -11.05 6.67
C PHE A 565 -21.40 -11.33 5.43
N TYR A 566 -20.79 -11.68 4.31
CA TYR A 566 -21.51 -12.12 3.13
C TYR A 566 -22.35 -13.37 3.38
N ILE A 567 -21.79 -14.37 4.05
CA ILE A 567 -22.50 -15.60 4.41
C ILE A 567 -23.68 -15.27 5.33
N VAL A 568 -23.46 -14.51 6.41
CA VAL A 568 -24.51 -14.09 7.34
C VAL A 568 -25.61 -13.28 6.62
N GLY A 569 -25.21 -12.28 5.83
CA GLY A 569 -26.14 -11.43 5.09
C GLY A 569 -26.96 -12.20 4.06
N ALA A 570 -26.36 -13.16 3.37
CA ALA A 570 -27.08 -13.99 2.41
C ALA A 570 -28.12 -14.90 3.09
N VAL A 571 -27.81 -15.47 4.25
CA VAL A 571 -28.79 -16.24 5.06
C VAL A 571 -29.97 -15.34 5.43
N ILE A 572 -29.71 -14.12 5.91
CA ILE A 572 -30.74 -13.13 6.23
C ILE A 572 -31.60 -12.81 4.99
N LEU A 573 -30.99 -12.62 3.81
CA LEU A 573 -31.71 -12.34 2.57
C LEU A 573 -32.58 -13.51 2.10
N ILE A 574 -32.14 -14.76 2.28
CA ILE A 574 -32.96 -15.95 1.98
C ILE A 574 -34.17 -15.97 2.90
N VAL A 575 -33.98 -15.79 4.21
CA VAL A 575 -35.08 -15.71 5.18
C VAL A 575 -36.02 -14.56 4.84
N ALA A 576 -35.49 -13.41 4.39
CA ALA A 576 -36.28 -12.23 4.04
C ALA A 576 -37.27 -12.47 2.89
N THR A 577 -36.99 -13.43 1.99
CA THR A 577 -37.91 -13.74 0.88
C THR A 577 -39.23 -14.37 1.34
N ASN A 578 -39.18 -15.22 2.38
CA ASN A 578 -40.35 -15.93 2.89
C ASN A 578 -40.90 -15.32 4.18
N HIS A 579 -40.01 -14.81 5.04
CA HIS A 579 -40.31 -14.32 6.38
C HIS A 579 -39.61 -12.98 6.66
N PHE A 580 -40.06 -11.92 5.98
CA PHE A 580 -39.47 -10.58 6.11
C PHE A 580 -39.40 -10.08 7.57
N LYS A 581 -40.44 -10.30 8.38
CA LYS A 581 -40.46 -9.89 9.80
C LYS A 581 -39.37 -10.58 10.63
N ILE A 582 -39.14 -11.87 10.38
CA ILE A 582 -38.09 -12.64 11.06
C ILE A 582 -36.71 -12.13 10.64
N ALA A 583 -36.49 -11.91 9.33
CA ALA A 583 -35.23 -11.36 8.84
C ALA A 583 -34.92 -9.97 9.41
N ALA A 584 -35.93 -9.08 9.49
CA ALA A 584 -35.78 -7.76 10.10
C ALA A 584 -35.46 -7.86 11.60
N PHE A 585 -36.15 -8.75 12.33
CA PHE A 585 -35.85 -9.02 13.74
C PHE A 585 -34.43 -9.55 13.92
N SER A 586 -33.98 -10.50 13.10
CA SER A 586 -32.61 -11.03 13.14
C SER A 586 -31.56 -9.95 12.88
N LEU A 587 -31.81 -9.02 11.96
CA LEU A 587 -30.89 -7.92 11.67
C LEU A 587 -30.71 -7.00 12.90
N VAL A 588 -31.82 -6.61 13.54
CA VAL A 588 -31.79 -5.80 14.76
C VAL A 588 -31.10 -6.55 15.90
N LEU A 589 -31.44 -7.82 16.09
CA LEU A 589 -30.86 -8.66 17.14
C LEU A 589 -29.34 -8.78 16.99
N LEU A 590 -28.84 -9.07 15.79
CA LEU A 590 -27.41 -9.18 15.51
C LEU A 590 -26.67 -7.85 15.69
N THR A 591 -27.30 -6.74 15.29
CA THR A 591 -26.73 -5.40 15.47
C THR A 591 -26.59 -5.05 16.96
N VAL A 592 -27.66 -5.25 17.74
CA VAL A 592 -27.65 -5.00 19.19
C VAL A 592 -26.69 -5.94 19.92
N SER A 593 -26.63 -7.21 19.52
CA SER A 593 -25.68 -8.18 20.07
C SER A 593 -24.23 -7.77 19.81
N SER A 594 -23.94 -7.26 18.61
CA SER A 594 -22.62 -6.71 18.25
C SER A 594 -22.24 -5.51 19.14
N TRP A 595 -23.18 -4.58 19.38
CA TRP A 595 -22.94 -3.43 20.27
C TRP A 595 -22.66 -3.86 21.71
N ILE A 596 -23.46 -4.77 22.26
CA ILE A 596 -23.29 -5.28 23.63
C ILE A 596 -21.95 -5.99 23.76
N THR A 597 -21.61 -6.85 22.81
CA THR A 597 -20.35 -7.62 22.83
C THR A 597 -19.14 -6.68 22.75
N THR A 598 -19.19 -5.68 21.86
CA THR A 598 -18.10 -4.70 21.71
C THR A 598 -17.96 -3.83 22.96
N GLY A 599 -19.07 -3.35 23.52
CA GLY A 599 -19.06 -2.56 24.76
C GLY A 599 -18.51 -3.35 25.94
N TYR A 600 -18.89 -4.63 26.07
CA TYR A 600 -18.35 -5.50 27.11
C TYR A 600 -16.83 -5.71 26.98
N ILE A 601 -16.35 -6.06 25.78
CA ILE A 601 -14.91 -6.26 25.53
C ILE A 601 -14.13 -4.97 25.79
N ALA A 602 -14.66 -3.81 25.36
CA ALA A 602 -14.02 -2.52 25.59
C ALA A 602 -13.94 -2.15 27.07
N LEU A 603 -15.01 -2.40 27.85
CA LEU A 603 -15.03 -2.16 29.30
C LEU A 603 -14.04 -3.04 30.05
N VAL A 604 -14.02 -4.35 29.75
CA VAL A 604 -13.15 -5.31 30.45
C VAL A 604 -11.67 -5.03 30.18
N ASN A 605 -11.35 -4.53 28.99
CA ASN A 605 -9.97 -4.20 28.62
C ASN A 605 -9.60 -2.73 28.91
N ASN A 606 -10.46 -1.95 29.56
CA ASN A 606 -10.26 -0.51 29.81
C ASN A 606 -9.82 0.28 28.57
N HIS A 607 -10.41 -0.04 27.42
CA HIS A 607 -9.96 0.50 26.14
C HIS A 607 -10.21 2.01 26.04
N MET A 608 -9.17 2.76 25.67
CA MET A 608 -9.21 4.20 25.42
C MET A 608 -8.87 4.49 23.94
N PRO A 609 -9.89 4.70 23.08
CA PRO A 609 -9.75 4.94 21.64
C PRO A 609 -8.73 5.99 21.18
N ASN A 610 -8.35 6.95 22.02
CA ASN A 610 -7.42 8.04 21.67
C ASN A 610 -6.00 7.88 22.25
N THR A 611 -5.85 7.05 23.30
CA THR A 611 -4.63 6.97 24.11
C THR A 611 -3.89 5.65 23.90
N ASP A 612 -4.62 4.58 23.57
CA ASP A 612 -4.02 3.27 23.32
C ASP A 612 -3.36 3.24 21.94
N ASP A 613 -2.18 2.61 21.84
CA ASP A 613 -1.56 2.32 20.54
C ASP A 613 -2.57 1.51 19.70
N PRO A 614 -2.94 1.94 18.48
CA PRO A 614 -3.97 1.28 17.66
C PRO A 614 -3.72 -0.22 17.43
N LEU A 615 -2.46 -0.67 17.57
CA LEU A 615 -2.06 -2.06 17.42
C LEU A 615 -2.17 -2.90 18.72
N ALA A 616 -2.19 -2.27 19.90
CA ALA A 616 -2.16 -2.96 21.19
C ALA A 616 -3.46 -3.73 21.50
N LEU A 617 -4.60 -3.29 20.94
CA LEU A 617 -5.91 -3.97 21.05
C LEU A 617 -6.42 -4.53 19.73
N PHE A 618 -5.55 -4.64 18.72
CA PHE A 618 -5.93 -5.12 17.39
C PHE A 618 -6.56 -6.53 17.44
N ASP A 619 -5.94 -7.47 18.17
CA ASP A 619 -6.39 -8.86 18.34
C ASP A 619 -7.65 -9.02 19.23
N LYS A 620 -8.08 -7.98 19.94
CA LYS A 620 -9.22 -8.08 20.87
C LYS A 620 -10.48 -7.43 20.33
N ILE A 621 -10.34 -6.34 19.59
CA ILE A 621 -11.47 -5.49 19.18
C ILE A 621 -11.49 -5.28 17.67
N TYR A 622 -10.33 -5.11 17.03
CA TYR A 622 -10.29 -4.54 15.68
C TYR A 622 -10.53 -5.59 14.58
N ASP A 623 -9.93 -6.77 14.71
CA ASP A 623 -9.91 -7.84 13.70
C ASP A 623 -11.07 -8.83 13.81
N LYS A 624 -11.93 -8.69 14.83
CA LYS A 624 -12.97 -9.66 15.13
C LYS A 624 -14.29 -9.35 14.41
N PRO A 625 -14.94 -10.34 13.78
CA PRO A 625 -16.14 -10.09 12.97
C PRO A 625 -17.33 -9.58 13.79
N TRP A 626 -17.49 -10.02 15.04
CA TRP A 626 -18.63 -9.61 15.89
C TRP A 626 -18.59 -8.15 16.33
N THR A 627 -17.44 -7.46 16.28
CA THR A 627 -17.35 -6.04 16.64
C THR A 627 -17.60 -5.11 15.45
N ARG A 628 -17.46 -5.61 14.22
CA ARG A 628 -17.57 -4.84 12.97
C ARG A 628 -18.81 -5.15 12.13
N LEU A 629 -19.72 -5.98 12.64
CA LEU A 629 -20.92 -6.42 11.91
C LEU A 629 -21.93 -5.28 11.63
N GLY A 630 -22.01 -4.27 12.50
CA GLY A 630 -23.00 -3.19 12.44
C GLY A 630 -23.05 -2.44 11.09
N PRO A 631 -21.94 -1.87 10.58
CA PRO A 631 -21.88 -1.22 9.27
C PRO A 631 -22.47 -2.04 8.11
N TYR A 632 -22.17 -3.34 8.08
CA TYR A 632 -22.63 -4.24 7.03
C TYR A 632 -24.16 -4.40 7.06
N LEU A 633 -24.74 -4.60 8.25
CA LEU A 633 -26.19 -4.74 8.43
C LEU A 633 -26.96 -3.43 8.14
N ILE A 634 -26.38 -2.28 8.47
CA ILE A 634 -26.92 -0.97 8.07
C ILE A 634 -26.92 -0.85 6.55
N GLY A 635 -25.82 -1.23 5.89
CA GLY A 635 -25.72 -1.31 4.44
C GLY A 635 -26.84 -2.14 3.83
N MET A 636 -27.07 -3.35 4.35
CA MET A 636 -28.16 -4.22 3.89
C MET A 636 -29.54 -3.57 4.00
N SER A 637 -29.79 -2.85 5.09
CA SER A 637 -31.05 -2.12 5.33
C SER A 637 -31.25 -1.01 4.30
N VAL A 638 -30.21 -0.24 4.01
CA VAL A 638 -30.24 0.81 2.97
C VAL A 638 -30.43 0.22 1.58
N GLY A 639 -29.79 -0.92 1.28
CA GLY A 639 -29.94 -1.61 0.01
C GLY A 639 -31.40 -2.03 -0.26
N TYR A 640 -32.09 -2.53 0.77
CA TYR A 640 -33.52 -2.84 0.68
C TYR A 640 -34.38 -1.58 0.53
N PHE A 641 -34.06 -0.51 1.28
CA PHE A 641 -34.76 0.77 1.22
C PHE A 641 -34.68 1.41 -0.19
N LEU A 642 -33.48 1.45 -0.78
CA LEU A 642 -33.26 1.97 -2.13
C LEU A 642 -33.97 1.13 -3.20
N PHE A 643 -33.98 -0.19 -3.02
CA PHE A 643 -34.72 -1.10 -3.89
C PHE A 643 -36.23 -0.81 -3.83
N LYS A 644 -36.81 -0.71 -2.63
CA LYS A 644 -38.26 -0.49 -2.44
C LYS A 644 -38.72 0.86 -3.00
N THR A 645 -37.85 1.87 -2.95
CA THR A 645 -38.15 3.24 -3.40
C THR A 645 -37.80 3.49 -4.87
N ASP A 646 -37.26 2.50 -5.59
CA ASP A 646 -36.75 2.64 -6.98
C ASP A 646 -35.85 3.88 -7.15
N CYS A 647 -35.08 4.21 -6.09
CA CYS A 647 -34.26 5.42 -6.00
C CYS A 647 -35.02 6.75 -6.28
N LYS A 648 -36.35 6.78 -6.15
CA LYS A 648 -37.20 7.95 -6.41
C LYS A 648 -37.93 8.35 -5.13
N ILE A 649 -37.36 9.32 -4.41
CA ILE A 649 -37.95 9.86 -3.19
C ILE A 649 -38.18 11.36 -3.38
N LYS A 650 -39.37 11.85 -3.02
CA LYS A 650 -39.63 13.28 -2.92
C LYS A 650 -39.40 13.71 -1.47
N MET A 651 -38.40 14.56 -1.22
CA MET A 651 -38.03 15.02 0.12
C MET A 651 -38.24 16.52 0.23
N SER A 652 -38.62 17.00 1.41
CA SER A 652 -38.69 18.43 1.67
C SER A 652 -37.28 19.03 1.74
N LYS A 653 -37.12 20.30 1.36
CA LYS A 653 -35.83 21.00 1.47
C LYS A 653 -35.28 21.00 2.90
N ALA A 654 -36.17 21.06 3.90
CA ALA A 654 -35.80 21.00 5.32
C ALA A 654 -35.21 19.63 5.69
N THR A 655 -35.81 18.53 5.24
CA THR A 655 -35.29 17.18 5.50
C THR A 655 -33.92 16.97 4.87
N VAL A 656 -33.72 17.47 3.64
CA VAL A 656 -32.43 17.38 2.95
C VAL A 656 -31.36 18.17 3.69
N PHE A 657 -31.67 19.40 4.09
CA PHE A 657 -30.75 20.24 4.87
C PHE A 657 -30.39 19.60 6.22
N LEU A 658 -31.39 19.14 6.98
CA LEU A 658 -31.17 18.49 8.28
C LEU A 658 -30.37 17.19 8.13
N GLY A 659 -30.66 16.38 7.11
CA GLY A 659 -29.92 15.14 6.88
C GLY A 659 -28.45 15.40 6.54
N TRP A 660 -28.14 16.39 5.70
CA TRP A 660 -26.76 16.78 5.41
C TRP A 660 -26.05 17.37 6.62
N LEU A 661 -26.73 18.20 7.41
CA LEU A 661 -26.19 18.77 8.65
C LEU A 661 -25.86 17.67 9.66
N LEU A 662 -26.79 16.75 9.92
CA LEU A 662 -26.62 15.66 10.88
C LEU A 662 -25.54 14.66 10.43
N SER A 663 -25.55 14.27 9.15
CA SER A 663 -24.53 13.38 8.58
C SER A 663 -23.14 13.99 8.66
N SER A 664 -23.00 15.26 8.24
CA SER A 664 -21.70 15.95 8.28
C SER A 664 -21.20 16.18 9.72
N ALA A 665 -22.09 16.59 10.63
CA ALA A 665 -21.76 16.76 12.04
C ALA A 665 -21.34 15.43 12.69
N CYS A 666 -22.02 14.33 12.37
CA CYS A 666 -21.65 13.00 12.85
C CYS A 666 -20.27 12.57 12.32
N LEU A 667 -20.01 12.71 11.01
CA LEU A 667 -18.70 12.38 10.42
C LEU A 667 -17.57 13.21 11.04
N LEU A 668 -17.75 14.52 11.18
CA LEU A 668 -16.77 15.41 11.80
C LEU A 668 -16.55 15.06 13.28
N SER A 669 -17.62 14.73 14.01
CA SER A 669 -17.53 14.31 15.41
C SER A 669 -16.80 12.97 15.55
N LEU A 670 -16.96 12.03 14.61
CA LEU A 670 -16.26 10.74 14.65
C LEU A 670 -14.78 10.87 14.27
N LEU A 671 -14.44 11.80 13.37
CA LEU A 671 -13.05 12.01 12.96
C LEU A 671 -12.25 12.89 13.91
N TYR A 672 -12.87 13.93 14.46
CA TYR A 672 -12.18 14.98 15.21
C TYR A 672 -12.72 15.19 16.62
N GLY A 673 -13.85 14.55 16.99
CA GLY A 673 -14.50 14.80 18.29
C GLY A 673 -13.77 14.23 19.50
N LEU A 674 -12.79 13.33 19.30
CA LEU A 674 -11.91 12.84 20.36
C LEU A 674 -10.63 13.69 20.53
N TYR A 675 -10.47 14.76 19.75
CA TYR A 675 -9.27 15.60 19.82
C TYR A 675 -9.13 16.28 21.19
N GLU A 676 -8.04 15.99 21.89
CA GLU A 676 -7.72 16.50 23.25
C GLU A 676 -8.78 16.19 24.33
N VAL A 677 -9.67 15.22 24.10
CA VAL A 677 -10.69 14.81 25.08
C VAL A 677 -10.23 13.56 25.84
N GLU A 678 -10.17 13.67 27.17
CA GLU A 678 -10.03 12.52 28.06
C GLU A 678 -11.40 11.89 28.30
N ILE A 679 -11.55 10.63 27.90
CA ILE A 679 -12.81 9.88 28.00
C ILE A 679 -12.77 8.89 29.16
N SER A 680 -13.86 8.81 29.93
CA SER A 680 -14.02 7.75 30.92
C SER A 680 -14.12 6.38 30.23
N PRO A 681 -13.69 5.27 30.87
CA PRO A 681 -13.76 3.93 30.26
C PRO A 681 -15.15 3.54 29.77
N ALA A 682 -16.20 3.99 30.47
CA ALA A 682 -17.60 3.78 30.07
C ALA A 682 -17.95 4.56 28.78
N THR A 683 -17.49 5.81 28.66
CA THR A 683 -17.69 6.62 27.46
C THR A 683 -16.88 6.07 26.29
N GLY A 684 -15.65 5.61 26.54
CA GLY A 684 -14.82 4.93 25.56
C GLY A 684 -15.47 3.65 25.03
N ALA A 685 -16.01 2.81 25.91
CA ALA A 685 -16.74 1.61 25.49
C ALA A 685 -18.02 1.92 24.71
N ALA A 686 -18.76 2.96 25.09
CA ALA A 686 -19.92 3.44 24.32
C ALA A 686 -19.50 3.96 22.93
N TYR A 687 -18.38 4.69 22.86
CA TYR A 687 -17.82 5.16 21.60
C TYR A 687 -17.38 3.98 20.70
N SER A 688 -16.60 3.04 21.22
CA SER A 688 -16.13 1.88 20.45
C SER A 688 -17.27 0.99 19.94
N SER A 689 -18.36 0.86 20.70
CA SER A 689 -19.50 0.04 20.29
C SER A 689 -20.41 0.72 19.25
N LEU A 690 -20.59 2.03 19.32
CA LEU A 690 -21.56 2.76 18.48
C LEU A 690 -20.95 3.48 17.28
N SER A 691 -19.69 3.91 17.37
CA SER A 691 -19.02 4.77 16.37
C SER A 691 -19.05 4.17 14.96
N HIS A 692 -18.72 2.88 14.81
CA HIS A 692 -18.75 2.18 13.52
C HIS A 692 -20.15 2.21 12.88
N SER A 693 -21.20 2.00 13.70
CA SER A 693 -22.58 2.06 13.21
C SER A 693 -23.00 3.49 12.87
N ALA A 694 -22.57 4.48 13.66
CA ALA A 694 -22.82 5.90 13.38
C ALA A 694 -22.14 6.37 12.08
N TRP A 695 -20.93 5.89 11.80
CA TRP A 695 -20.24 6.10 10.52
C TRP A 695 -21.08 5.56 9.35
N ALA A 696 -21.54 4.32 9.45
CA ALA A 696 -22.36 3.70 8.41
C ALA A 696 -23.72 4.40 8.22
N LEU A 697 -24.35 4.90 9.28
CA LEU A 697 -25.57 5.72 9.19
C LEU A 697 -25.31 7.06 8.47
N SER A 698 -24.16 7.66 8.70
CA SER A 698 -23.77 8.88 8.01
C SER A 698 -23.56 8.63 6.52
N LEU A 699 -22.90 7.53 6.15
CA LEU A 699 -22.76 7.09 4.75
C LEU A 699 -24.10 6.69 4.12
N ALA A 700 -25.01 6.09 4.89
CA ALA A 700 -26.35 5.76 4.46
C ALA A 700 -27.09 7.00 3.93
N TRP A 701 -27.03 8.11 4.67
CA TRP A 701 -27.59 9.37 4.21
C TRP A 701 -26.95 9.85 2.90
N ILE A 702 -25.61 9.86 2.80
CA ILE A 702 -24.90 10.30 1.59
C ILE A 702 -25.34 9.48 0.38
N VAL A 703 -25.37 8.15 0.49
CA VAL A 703 -25.77 7.28 -0.62
C VAL A 703 -27.24 7.48 -1.00
N ILE A 704 -28.15 7.62 -0.02
CA ILE A 704 -29.57 7.88 -0.27
C ILE A 704 -29.76 9.24 -0.97
N ALA A 705 -29.15 10.31 -0.45
CA ALA A 705 -29.25 11.65 -1.01
C ALA A 705 -28.71 11.69 -2.45
N CYS A 706 -27.55 11.07 -2.70
CA CYS A 706 -26.99 11.03 -4.05
C CYS A 706 -27.82 10.18 -5.02
N SER A 707 -28.31 9.01 -4.58
CA SER A 707 -29.10 8.12 -5.43
C SER A 707 -30.49 8.67 -5.77
N THR A 708 -31.02 9.58 -4.95
CA THR A 708 -32.37 10.18 -5.12
C THR A 708 -32.36 11.56 -5.76
N GLY A 709 -31.18 12.07 -6.15
CA GLY A 709 -31.03 13.37 -6.83
C GLY A 709 -30.85 14.58 -5.92
N TYR A 710 -30.71 14.40 -4.60
CA TYR A 710 -30.41 15.45 -3.62
C TYR A 710 -28.93 15.52 -3.21
N GLY A 711 -28.05 14.90 -4.02
CA GLY A 711 -26.62 14.84 -3.74
C GLY A 711 -25.82 16.10 -4.12
N GLY A 712 -26.31 16.88 -5.10
CA GLY A 712 -25.60 18.05 -5.63
C GLY A 712 -24.13 17.74 -5.96
N TYR A 713 -23.22 18.61 -5.52
CA TYR A 713 -21.78 18.47 -5.74
C TYR A 713 -21.17 17.17 -5.20
N VAL A 714 -21.70 16.64 -4.09
CA VAL A 714 -21.18 15.39 -3.52
C VAL A 714 -21.42 14.22 -4.47
N ASN A 715 -22.58 14.19 -5.13
CA ASN A 715 -22.86 13.18 -6.15
C ASN A 715 -21.89 13.33 -7.33
N ASP A 716 -21.64 14.56 -7.80
CA ASP A 716 -20.78 14.80 -8.97
C ASP A 716 -19.34 14.36 -8.71
N ILE A 717 -18.81 14.61 -7.50
CA ILE A 717 -17.48 14.15 -7.08
C ILE A 717 -17.44 12.62 -6.97
N LEU A 718 -18.40 12.02 -6.24
CA LEU A 718 -18.40 10.58 -5.97
C LEU A 718 -18.76 9.73 -7.20
N SER A 719 -19.42 10.31 -8.19
CA SER A 719 -19.77 9.66 -9.45
C SER A 719 -18.85 10.05 -10.61
N ALA A 720 -17.75 10.75 -10.34
CA ALA A 720 -16.82 11.19 -11.37
C ALA A 720 -16.24 10.00 -12.18
N PRO A 721 -16.30 10.03 -13.53
CA PRO A 721 -15.85 8.92 -14.38
C PRO A 721 -14.37 8.54 -14.20
N ILE A 722 -13.53 9.51 -13.81
CA ILE A 722 -12.10 9.28 -13.52
C ILE A 722 -11.88 8.27 -12.37
N LEU A 723 -12.85 8.13 -11.46
CA LEU A 723 -12.75 7.22 -10.31
C LEU A 723 -13.15 5.78 -10.65
N TYR A 724 -13.81 5.54 -11.79
CA TYR A 724 -14.34 4.21 -12.12
C TYR A 724 -13.26 3.15 -12.33
N PRO A 725 -12.16 3.42 -13.05
CA PRO A 725 -11.09 2.44 -13.23
C PRO A 725 -10.48 2.03 -11.87
N PHE A 726 -10.16 3.02 -11.02
CA PHE A 726 -9.63 2.78 -9.67
C PHE A 726 -10.59 1.97 -8.81
N SER A 727 -11.89 2.27 -8.88
CA SER A 727 -12.94 1.56 -8.17
C SER A 727 -13.10 0.10 -8.60
N ARG A 728 -12.90 -0.20 -9.89
CA ARG A 728 -13.01 -1.56 -10.44
C ARG A 728 -11.81 -2.44 -10.07
N VAL A 729 -10.62 -1.88 -9.95
CA VAL A 729 -9.40 -2.61 -9.55
C VAL A 729 -9.08 -2.52 -8.05
N THR A 730 -9.90 -1.83 -7.27
CA THR A 730 -9.67 -1.59 -5.83
C THR A 730 -9.41 -2.88 -5.05
N TYR A 731 -10.09 -3.96 -5.40
CA TYR A 731 -9.88 -5.25 -4.73
C TYR A 731 -8.44 -5.75 -4.87
N CYS A 732 -7.90 -5.74 -6.10
CA CYS A 732 -6.51 -6.08 -6.34
C CYS A 732 -5.56 -5.07 -5.69
N ALA A 733 -5.91 -3.77 -5.68
CA ALA A 733 -5.10 -2.73 -5.02
C ALA A 733 -5.00 -2.96 -3.52
N TYR A 734 -6.11 -3.35 -2.89
CA TYR A 734 -6.16 -3.74 -1.49
C TYR A 734 -5.25 -4.95 -1.18
N LEU A 735 -5.18 -5.95 -2.07
CA LEU A 735 -4.31 -7.10 -1.83
C LEU A 735 -2.81 -6.74 -1.89
N VAL A 736 -2.42 -5.89 -2.84
CA VAL A 736 -0.99 -5.67 -3.17
C VAL A 736 -0.35 -4.49 -2.45
N HIS A 737 -1.13 -3.48 -2.02
CA HIS A 737 -0.55 -2.25 -1.47
C HIS A 737 0.38 -2.48 -0.26
N PRO A 738 0.14 -3.41 0.68
CA PRO A 738 1.06 -3.59 1.80
C PRO A 738 2.38 -4.21 1.35
N ILE A 739 2.35 -5.02 0.27
CA ILE A 739 3.56 -5.57 -0.34
C ILE A 739 4.37 -4.44 -0.97
N VAL A 740 3.73 -3.56 -1.74
CA VAL A 740 4.39 -2.38 -2.33
C VAL A 740 5.02 -1.49 -1.26
N ILE A 741 4.26 -1.17 -0.20
CA ILE A 741 4.75 -0.35 0.92
C ILE A 741 5.96 -1.02 1.58
N ARG A 742 5.89 -2.33 1.85
CA ARG A 742 7.00 -3.09 2.45
C ARG A 742 8.20 -3.18 1.53
N LEU A 743 8.01 -3.43 0.24
CA LEU A 743 9.09 -3.45 -0.75
C LEU A 743 9.89 -2.14 -0.72
N THR A 744 9.20 -0.99 -0.71
CA THR A 744 9.87 0.32 -0.64
C THR A 744 10.58 0.56 0.70
N ALA A 745 10.07 0.02 1.81
CA ALA A 745 10.65 0.24 3.13
C ALA A 745 11.78 -0.75 3.47
N MET A 746 11.76 -1.96 2.91
CA MET A 746 12.68 -3.04 3.30
C MET A 746 13.84 -3.22 2.33
N ASN A 747 13.78 -2.63 1.13
CA ASN A 747 14.93 -2.57 0.21
C ASN A 747 15.94 -1.47 0.54
N MET A 748 15.70 -0.66 1.58
CA MET A 748 16.65 0.38 1.99
C MET A 748 17.71 -0.20 2.93
N ASP A 749 18.94 0.29 2.81
CA ASP A 749 20.06 -0.04 3.71
C ASP A 749 20.11 0.85 4.96
N SER A 750 19.34 1.94 4.98
CA SER A 750 19.30 2.91 6.07
C SER A 750 17.86 3.33 6.41
N PRO A 751 17.60 3.72 7.68
CA PRO A 751 16.28 4.13 8.12
C PRO A 751 15.83 5.45 7.45
N LEU A 752 14.51 5.62 7.28
CA LEU A 752 13.94 6.83 6.70
C LEU A 752 13.95 7.98 7.71
N HIS A 753 14.37 9.16 7.28
CA HIS A 753 14.13 10.38 8.04
C HIS A 753 12.73 10.93 7.76
N LEU A 754 11.86 10.99 8.77
CA LEU A 754 10.50 11.47 8.60
C LEU A 754 10.48 12.99 8.39
N GLY A 755 9.93 13.40 7.25
CA GLY A 755 9.59 14.79 6.95
C GLY A 755 8.20 14.89 6.35
N LYS A 756 7.52 16.02 6.55
CA LYS A 756 6.18 16.27 6.01
C LYS A 756 6.11 16.06 4.48
N ASP A 757 7.09 16.58 3.74
CA ASP A 757 7.10 16.56 2.27
C ASP A 757 7.53 15.19 1.75
N SER A 758 8.53 14.56 2.39
CA SER A 758 8.94 13.18 2.12
C SER A 758 7.79 12.19 2.28
N MET A 759 6.95 12.39 3.30
CA MET A 759 5.79 11.53 3.54
C MET A 759 4.73 11.65 2.44
N VAL A 760 4.48 12.88 1.98
CA VAL A 760 3.52 13.13 0.88
C VAL A 760 4.01 12.50 -0.42
N ILE A 761 5.30 12.66 -0.74
CA ILE A 761 5.90 12.06 -1.94
C ILE A 761 5.84 10.53 -1.87
N THR A 762 6.24 9.95 -0.74
CA THR A 762 6.19 8.50 -0.49
C THR A 762 4.76 7.96 -0.67
N PHE A 763 3.76 8.64 -0.09
CA PHE A 763 2.36 8.25 -0.22
C PHE A 763 1.88 8.23 -1.68
N PHE A 764 2.09 9.31 -2.44
CA PHE A 764 1.64 9.36 -3.83
C PHE A 764 2.37 8.33 -4.69
N GLY A 765 3.68 8.13 -4.47
CA GLY A 765 4.46 7.08 -5.15
C GLY A 765 3.90 5.69 -4.89
N GLN A 766 3.58 5.37 -3.63
CA GLN A 766 3.02 4.08 -3.26
C GLN A 766 1.58 3.87 -3.77
N VAL A 767 0.75 4.92 -3.83
CA VAL A 767 -0.58 4.85 -4.45
C VAL A 767 -0.47 4.50 -5.94
N VAL A 768 0.39 5.21 -6.67
CA VAL A 768 0.59 4.97 -8.11
C VAL A 768 1.12 3.55 -8.35
N ALA A 769 2.17 3.14 -7.64
CA ALA A 769 2.75 1.81 -7.77
C ALA A 769 1.74 0.69 -7.43
N SER A 770 0.95 0.87 -6.36
CA SER A 770 -0.09 -0.10 -5.96
C SER A 770 -1.16 -0.24 -7.02
N TYR A 771 -1.62 0.86 -7.62
CA TYR A 771 -2.64 0.78 -8.67
C TYR A 771 -2.12 0.18 -9.98
N ILE A 772 -0.87 0.47 -10.37
CA ILE A 772 -0.23 -0.15 -11.53
C ILE A 772 -0.16 -1.68 -11.35
N LEU A 773 0.36 -2.14 -10.22
CA LEU A 773 0.46 -3.57 -9.93
C LEU A 773 -0.92 -4.24 -9.82
N SER A 774 -1.89 -3.55 -9.20
CA SER A 774 -3.27 -4.04 -9.10
C SER A 774 -3.94 -4.23 -10.45
N PHE A 775 -3.62 -3.36 -11.41
CA PHE A 775 -4.18 -3.41 -12.75
C PHE A 775 -3.68 -4.65 -13.49
N VAL A 776 -2.38 -4.95 -13.38
CA VAL A 776 -1.76 -6.16 -13.94
C VAL A 776 -2.41 -7.43 -13.35
N ILE A 777 -2.56 -7.49 -12.03
CA ILE A 777 -3.16 -8.66 -11.36
C ILE A 777 -4.66 -8.79 -11.70
N SER A 778 -5.39 -7.69 -11.78
CA SER A 778 -6.82 -7.72 -12.14
C SER A 778 -7.05 -8.23 -13.56
N ILE A 779 -6.25 -7.79 -14.54
CA ILE A 779 -6.34 -8.31 -15.93
C ILE A 779 -5.89 -9.77 -16.03
N SER A 780 -4.90 -10.17 -15.24
CA SER A 780 -4.32 -11.51 -15.33
C SER A 780 -5.17 -12.59 -14.65
N PHE A 781 -5.79 -12.26 -13.51
CA PHE A 781 -6.49 -13.24 -12.67
C PHE A 781 -7.97 -12.92 -12.48
N GLU A 782 -8.33 -11.72 -12.03
CA GLU A 782 -9.71 -11.40 -11.65
C GLU A 782 -10.66 -11.35 -12.86
N ALA A 783 -10.33 -10.57 -13.88
CA ALA A 783 -11.19 -10.33 -15.04
C ALA A 783 -11.44 -11.58 -15.90
N PRO A 784 -10.43 -12.44 -16.18
CA PRO A 784 -10.64 -13.70 -16.86
C PRO A 784 -11.55 -14.64 -16.07
N VAL A 785 -11.32 -14.81 -14.76
CA VAL A 785 -12.16 -15.67 -13.91
C VAL A 785 -13.61 -15.19 -13.90
N VAL A 786 -13.85 -13.88 -13.76
CA VAL A 786 -15.20 -13.30 -13.85
C VAL A 786 -15.86 -13.59 -15.20
N SER A 787 -15.12 -13.47 -16.29
CA SER A 787 -15.62 -13.73 -17.64
C SER A 787 -15.92 -15.22 -17.86
N MET A 788 -15.04 -16.11 -17.41
CA MET A 788 -15.24 -17.56 -17.45
C MET A 788 -16.47 -17.99 -16.65
N LEU A 789 -16.64 -17.48 -15.43
CA LEU A 789 -17.80 -17.78 -14.59
C LEU A 789 -19.12 -17.32 -15.23
N LYS A 790 -19.11 -16.23 -16.01
CA LYS A 790 -20.28 -15.79 -16.78
C LYS A 790 -20.60 -16.72 -17.94
N ILE A 791 -19.58 -17.23 -18.63
CA ILE A 791 -19.73 -18.18 -19.76
C ILE A 791 -20.26 -19.53 -19.26
N LEU A 792 -19.73 -20.02 -18.15
CA LEU A 792 -20.13 -21.28 -17.53
C LEU A 792 -21.48 -21.20 -16.80
N SER A 793 -22.01 -19.98 -16.60
CA SER A 793 -23.30 -19.79 -15.94
C SER A 793 -24.45 -20.29 -16.85
N PRO A 794 -25.37 -21.13 -16.34
CA PRO A 794 -26.47 -21.69 -17.15
C PRO A 794 -27.47 -20.65 -17.66
N LYS A 795 -27.41 -19.40 -17.17
CA LYS A 795 -28.16 -18.28 -17.74
C LYS A 795 -27.37 -17.67 -18.89
N LYS A 796 -27.57 -18.25 -20.08
CA LYS A 796 -27.11 -17.73 -21.38
C LYS A 796 -27.66 -16.31 -21.61
N ARG A 797 -26.98 -15.29 -21.08
CA ARG A 797 -27.26 -13.90 -21.42
C ARG A 797 -26.43 -13.63 -22.68
N ASN A 798 -27.09 -13.68 -23.84
CA ASN A 798 -26.48 -13.30 -25.11
C ASN A 798 -25.72 -11.99 -24.91
N ARG A 799 -24.38 -12.07 -24.97
CA ARG A 799 -23.52 -10.91 -24.88
C ARG A 799 -23.77 -10.12 -26.16
N ILE A 800 -24.55 -9.05 -26.05
CA ILE A 800 -24.60 -8.02 -27.11
C ILE A 800 -23.22 -7.36 -27.00
N GLN A 801 -22.30 -7.79 -27.85
CA GLN A 801 -20.99 -7.18 -28.05
C GLN A 801 -21.09 -6.01 -29.03
#